data_AF-A0A1F2EVK9-F1
#
_entry.id   AF-A0A1F2EVK9-F1
#
_cell.length_a   1.000
_cell.length_b   1.000
_cell.length_c   1.000
_cell.angle_alpha   90.00
_cell.angle_beta   90.00
_cell.angle_gamma   90.00
#
_symmetry.space_group_name_H-M   'P 1'
#
loop_
_entity.id
_entity.type
_entity.pdbx_description
1 polymer ?
#
loop_
_entity_poly.entity_id
_entity_poly.type
_entity_poly.pdbx_seq_one_letter_code
_entity_poly.pdbx_strand_id
1 'polypeptide(L)'
;MSEKSGNDDKSRAISEVPEYILRAIVRMGEPSVQAIERILPAQHKKLAPEIHERLVGDKRREAGDAPAAAAAPTQPDDSGQATPSSGWMQDKSPAWSTPSESRPSGANPAWESAPPQVPPTGGAPASAAPSGPGPVHPGPESTPAAPAAPGAPGASAASRAPAAPAADARPAPTAEERQEPAEPEVTVNPLVAGFKRYLEGGAGVESVMNPGDRLDLDNTVFDQYEFGESSKVGAEGIKVRHRGRGDAAKIEVTWKRPSWVNDGDIVVYRVIASDRIVAPSPEAGDLVLCTVGHGYEEPVPSRIAFRHYQVWVNVGEDHGSALRSQPRLVGEDICVLPVPGVDITVSAGVVEGKWDFLDGYSEIRVFASPADSPEPVDSPANQLFEGVTKKGFEHKSPIRGDRMRFAITPAVEFRGTKEVCTRPDVHEIFITAELEKVSLEMARGVNVGGDERIHITFFSPAAGQVKIYLSPSAPSPGLSFQAVPVEALGRDQALAEGRVVADEQNPEGEQIDVQPMWPAEWDEVHITPVTIVDDMAVVGDTEVLQRVRPIEHAKLVERTDSQLVTFEWPAGASMVKIETAPTGSTAPEDRTAHTEYDEKRYRRDGGVRLHLNSYGENVLLTPRSMYAGRETSATPTVLAYRGLRQYRYSLSNEHGGIVLRLWCEGGDDRNPPTFTLVHHPVRFPLSLEDAMEQGAGECRVAQILPGQTTTFGEPSRLIRPDRLPDQNDRTESATWFLPPEEIMRMRPGQWFRLFIVDSGMPGGGHDPDGPRRIVTDVGNPMPFVHPSMWGAR
;
A
#
# COMPACT_ATOMS: atom_id res chain seq x y z
N MET A 1 52.74 25.03 45.12
CA MET A 1 52.82 23.59 45.47
C MET A 1 51.49 22.96 45.90
N SER A 2 50.41 23.72 46.13
CA SER A 2 49.10 23.15 46.53
C SER A 2 48.18 22.70 45.38
N GLU A 3 48.40 23.17 44.13
CA GLU A 3 47.58 22.77 42.97
C GLU A 3 47.97 21.41 42.37
N LYS A 4 49.26 21.02 42.45
CA LYS A 4 49.71 19.70 41.95
C LYS A 4 49.14 18.54 42.77
N SER A 5 49.04 18.69 44.09
CA SER A 5 48.50 17.65 44.98
C SER A 5 46.99 17.42 44.79
N GLY A 6 46.23 18.43 44.37
CA GLY A 6 44.78 18.30 44.14
C GLY A 6 44.45 17.65 42.80
N ASN A 7 45.30 17.81 41.78
CA ASN A 7 45.06 17.24 40.46
C ASN A 7 45.42 15.74 40.39
N ASP A 8 46.38 15.29 41.20
CA ASP A 8 46.76 13.88 41.33
C ASP A 8 45.67 13.06 42.05
N ASP A 9 45.06 13.62 43.10
CA ASP A 9 44.02 12.94 43.89
C ASP A 9 42.72 12.76 43.08
N LYS A 10 42.38 13.74 42.26
CA LYS A 10 41.21 13.69 41.35
C LYS A 10 41.43 12.77 40.15
N SER A 11 42.65 12.72 39.62
CA SER A 11 43.01 11.78 38.55
C SER A 11 42.97 10.33 39.03
N ARG A 12 43.32 10.09 40.31
CA ARG A 12 43.16 8.79 40.97
C ARG A 12 41.68 8.41 41.14
N ALA A 13 40.83 9.35 41.58
CA ALA A 13 39.39 9.09 41.73
C ALA A 13 38.67 8.78 40.40
N ILE A 14 39.10 9.38 39.28
CA ILE A 14 38.55 9.07 37.95
C ILE A 14 39.02 7.69 37.46
N SER A 15 40.24 7.25 37.83
CA SER A 15 40.75 5.92 37.48
C SER A 15 40.00 4.76 38.17
N GLU A 16 39.22 5.04 39.21
CA GLU A 16 38.37 4.07 39.89
C GLU A 16 37.01 3.86 39.21
N VAL A 17 36.65 4.67 38.20
CA VAL A 17 35.43 4.49 37.42
C VAL A 17 35.60 3.30 36.46
N PRO A 18 34.68 2.31 36.43
CA PRO A 18 34.77 1.18 35.53
C PRO A 18 34.93 1.59 34.07
N GLU A 19 35.91 1.01 33.40
CA GLU A 19 36.39 1.46 32.09
C GLU A 19 35.34 1.40 30.97
N TYR A 20 34.43 0.41 31.01
CA TYR A 20 33.34 0.31 30.03
C TYR A 20 32.37 1.52 30.10
N ILE A 21 32.24 2.15 31.29
CA ILE A 21 31.40 3.33 31.50
C ILE A 21 32.07 4.57 30.91
N LEU A 22 33.38 4.74 31.12
CA LEU A 22 34.15 5.82 30.51
C LEU A 22 34.14 5.71 28.97
N ARG A 23 34.26 4.49 28.43
CA ARG A 23 34.13 4.24 26.97
C ARG A 23 32.75 4.59 26.43
N ALA A 24 31.68 4.27 27.16
CA ALA A 24 30.32 4.67 26.80
C ALA A 24 30.16 6.21 26.80
N ILE A 25 30.79 6.90 27.74
CA ILE A 25 30.77 8.36 27.82
C ILE A 25 31.51 9.01 26.65
N VAL A 26 32.71 8.53 26.29
CA VAL A 26 33.49 9.04 25.15
C VAL A 26 32.76 8.84 23.81
N ARG A 27 32.06 7.72 23.64
CA ARG A 27 31.29 7.43 22.41
C ARG A 27 30.11 8.39 22.17
N MET A 28 29.67 9.13 23.19
CA MET A 28 28.61 10.14 23.04
C MET A 28 29.10 11.44 22.38
N GLY A 29 30.40 11.59 22.12
CA GLY A 29 30.96 12.72 21.37
C GLY A 29 31.09 14.01 22.17
N GLU A 30 29.96 14.62 22.55
CA GLU A 30 29.85 15.81 23.42
C GLU A 30 28.76 15.61 24.48
N PRO A 31 28.94 14.66 25.40
CA PRO A 31 27.95 14.39 26.42
C PRO A 31 27.86 15.55 27.41
N SER A 32 26.64 16.01 27.72
CA SER A 32 26.43 16.99 28.80
C SER A 32 26.77 16.39 30.16
N VAL A 33 27.11 17.22 31.15
CA VAL A 33 27.39 16.77 32.53
C VAL A 33 26.27 15.87 33.08
N GLN A 34 25.01 16.18 32.76
CA GLN A 34 23.84 15.39 33.16
C GLN A 34 23.79 14.02 32.49
N ALA A 35 24.20 13.91 31.22
CA ALA A 35 24.29 12.63 30.52
C ALA A 35 25.37 11.74 31.13
N ILE A 36 26.52 12.32 31.49
CA ILE A 36 27.62 11.63 32.17
C ILE A 36 27.18 11.14 33.56
N GLU A 37 26.50 11.99 34.33
CA GLU A 37 26.01 11.65 35.67
C GLU A 37 24.98 10.51 35.66
N ARG A 38 24.19 10.37 34.59
CA ARG A 38 23.18 9.32 34.46
C ARG A 38 23.79 7.93 34.25
N ILE A 39 24.96 7.86 33.64
CA ILE A 39 25.65 6.60 33.29
C ILE A 39 26.64 6.20 34.40
N LEU A 40 27.15 7.16 35.18
CA LEU A 40 28.05 6.86 36.28
C LEU A 40 27.35 6.11 37.44
N PRO A 41 28.01 5.08 38.03
CA PRO A 41 27.52 4.44 39.24
C PRO A 41 27.37 5.46 40.37
N ALA A 42 26.42 5.25 41.28
CA ALA A 42 26.03 6.22 42.31
C ALA A 42 27.22 6.82 43.10
N GLN A 43 28.24 6.00 43.39
CA GLN A 43 29.45 6.40 44.12
C GLN A 43 30.40 7.32 43.32
N HIS A 44 30.28 7.39 41.98
CA HIS A 44 31.15 8.18 41.10
C HIS A 44 30.44 9.37 40.43
N LYS A 45 29.13 9.55 40.63
CA LYS A 45 28.34 10.63 40.01
C LYS A 45 28.91 12.03 40.24
N LYS A 46 29.53 12.26 41.40
CA LYS A 46 30.18 13.54 41.75
C LYS A 46 31.38 13.89 40.84
N LEU A 47 31.90 12.93 40.07
CA LEU A 47 33.01 13.11 39.12
C LEU A 47 32.52 13.56 37.73
N ALA A 48 31.21 13.60 37.47
CA ALA A 48 30.65 13.97 36.16
C ALA A 48 31.10 15.34 35.62
N PRO A 49 31.17 16.42 36.43
CA PRO A 49 31.65 17.72 35.96
C PRO A 49 33.12 17.69 35.54
N GLU A 50 33.94 16.90 36.24
CA GLU A 50 35.38 16.82 35.99
C GLU A 50 35.70 15.95 34.78
N ILE A 51 34.94 14.87 34.58
CA ILE A 51 35.01 14.04 33.36
C ILE A 51 34.60 14.88 32.14
N HIS A 52 33.55 15.69 32.24
CA HIS A 52 33.12 16.63 31.19
C HIS A 52 34.20 17.67 30.86
N GLU A 53 34.79 18.31 31.88
CA GLU A 53 35.81 19.34 31.70
C GLU A 53 37.06 18.81 30.99
N ARG A 54 37.50 17.59 31.31
CA ARG A 54 38.63 16.94 30.63
C ARG A 54 38.31 16.56 29.19
N LEU A 55 37.11 16.05 28.93
CA LEU A 55 36.65 15.67 27.58
C LEU A 55 36.52 16.87 26.63
N VAL A 56 35.95 17.98 27.11
CA VAL A 56 35.71 19.18 26.30
C VAL A 56 36.94 20.09 26.28
N GLY A 57 37.73 20.10 27.36
CA GLY A 57 38.97 20.87 27.47
C GLY A 57 40.09 20.40 26.54
N ASP A 58 40.25 19.07 26.35
CA ASP A 58 41.24 18.51 25.43
C ASP A 58 40.89 18.78 23.96
N LYS A 59 39.60 18.75 23.59
CA LYS A 59 39.15 19.11 22.23
C LYS A 59 39.44 20.57 21.85
N ARG A 60 39.37 21.50 22.80
CA ARG A 60 39.75 22.92 22.57
C ARG A 60 41.25 23.15 22.45
N ARG A 61 42.07 22.26 23.01
CA ARG A 61 43.54 22.30 22.86
C ARG A 61 43.99 21.67 21.55
N GLU A 62 43.34 20.58 21.12
CA GLU A 62 43.59 19.97 19.80
C GLU A 62 43.10 20.84 18.62
N ALA A 63 42.11 21.72 18.83
CA ALA A 63 41.62 22.65 17.80
C ALA A 63 42.41 23.98 17.69
N GLY A 64 43.44 24.19 18.51
CA GLY A 64 44.20 25.45 18.60
C GLY A 64 45.39 25.59 17.64
N ASP A 65 45.87 24.50 17.03
CA ASP A 65 47.04 24.48 16.14
C ASP A 65 46.66 24.00 14.72
N ALA A 66 45.96 24.84 13.96
CA ALA A 66 46.00 24.89 12.49
C ALA A 66 45.23 26.13 11.97
N PRO A 67 45.75 26.83 10.95
CA PRO A 67 45.22 28.13 10.53
C PRO A 67 43.90 28.01 9.77
N ALA A 68 42.95 28.88 10.14
CA ALA A 68 41.62 28.96 9.57
C ALA A 68 41.61 29.50 8.13
N ALA A 69 40.88 28.83 7.23
CA ALA A 69 40.41 29.41 5.98
C ALA A 69 38.99 28.91 5.67
N ALA A 70 38.10 29.88 5.52
CA ALA A 70 36.66 29.75 5.49
C ALA A 70 36.13 29.23 4.15
N ALA A 71 35.02 28.49 4.25
CA ALA A 71 34.08 28.29 3.16
C ALA A 71 33.48 29.64 2.73
N ALA A 72 33.42 29.87 1.42
CA ALA A 72 32.53 30.86 0.81
C ALA A 72 31.60 30.17 -0.21
N PRO A 73 30.34 30.64 -0.31
CA PRO A 73 29.29 29.99 -1.06
C PRO A 73 29.15 30.54 -2.49
N THR A 74 28.43 29.78 -3.29
CA THR A 74 27.83 30.14 -4.58
C THR A 74 26.87 31.33 -4.42
N GLN A 75 26.95 32.31 -5.33
CA GLN A 75 25.72 32.98 -5.80
C GLN A 75 25.78 33.36 -7.29
N PRO A 76 24.59 33.36 -7.93
CA PRO A 76 24.36 33.54 -9.36
C PRO A 76 24.15 35.04 -9.69
N ASP A 77 24.17 35.43 -10.96
CA ASP A 77 23.03 35.88 -11.78
C ASP A 77 23.60 37.07 -12.58
N ASP A 78 23.15 37.52 -13.74
CA ASP A 78 22.08 37.20 -14.68
C ASP A 78 22.31 38.20 -15.85
N SER A 79 21.61 38.00 -16.95
CA SER A 79 21.33 38.96 -18.03
C SER A 79 22.51 39.33 -18.94
N GLY A 80 22.38 39.39 -20.25
CA GLY A 80 21.18 39.45 -21.07
C GLY A 80 21.50 40.37 -22.25
N GLN A 81 21.12 39.94 -23.45
CA GLN A 81 21.03 40.66 -24.73
C GLN A 81 21.08 39.58 -25.81
N ALA A 82 20.44 39.66 -26.97
CA ALA A 82 19.38 40.46 -27.55
C ALA A 82 19.14 39.79 -28.92
N THR A 83 17.87 39.50 -29.27
CA THR A 83 17.20 39.54 -30.60
C THR A 83 17.98 39.36 -31.93
N PRO A 84 17.33 39.11 -33.10
CA PRO A 84 16.03 38.51 -33.45
C PRO A 84 16.14 37.52 -34.66
N SER A 85 15.01 37.22 -35.32
CA SER A 85 14.80 36.61 -36.65
C SER A 85 14.57 35.09 -36.67
N SER A 86 13.74 34.48 -37.53
CA SER A 86 12.57 34.86 -38.34
C SER A 86 12.14 33.62 -39.13
N GLY A 87 10.84 33.46 -39.41
CA GLY A 87 10.32 32.59 -40.50
C GLY A 87 9.42 31.45 -39.97
N TRP A 88 8.10 31.58 -39.86
CA TRP A 88 7.03 31.62 -40.91
C TRP A 88 6.83 30.34 -41.74
N MET A 89 5.57 29.88 -41.72
CA MET A 89 4.82 29.05 -42.68
C MET A 89 5.06 27.53 -42.65
N GLN A 90 4.07 26.64 -42.78
CA GLN A 90 2.62 26.74 -42.97
C GLN A 90 2.00 25.33 -42.82
N ASP A 91 0.75 25.31 -42.37
CA ASP A 91 -0.33 24.38 -42.69
C ASP A 91 -0.09 23.27 -43.73
N LYS A 92 -0.57 22.06 -43.40
CA LYS A 92 -1.50 21.28 -44.23
C LYS A 92 -1.97 19.99 -43.54
N SER A 93 -3.28 19.89 -43.32
CA SER A 93 -4.02 18.61 -43.25
C SER A 93 -3.92 17.86 -44.59
N PRO A 94 -4.14 16.53 -44.61
CA PRO A 94 -5.44 15.99 -45.07
C PRO A 94 -5.86 14.69 -44.32
N ALA A 95 -7.15 14.49 -44.01
CA ALA A 95 -8.21 13.86 -44.79
C ALA A 95 -8.25 12.31 -44.73
N TRP A 96 -9.44 11.82 -44.41
CA TRP A 96 -9.85 10.42 -44.30
C TRP A 96 -9.88 9.70 -45.65
N SER A 97 -9.67 8.39 -45.63
CA SER A 97 -10.09 7.47 -46.70
C SER A 97 -10.41 6.10 -46.13
N THR A 98 -11.64 5.64 -46.36
CA THR A 98 -12.10 4.25 -46.27
C THR A 98 -11.53 3.40 -47.41
N PRO A 99 -11.59 2.06 -47.28
CA PRO A 99 -12.35 1.33 -48.29
C PRO A 99 -13.21 0.19 -47.73
N SER A 100 -14.35 -0.01 -48.39
CA SER A 100 -15.20 -1.20 -48.33
C SER A 100 -14.66 -2.30 -49.24
N GLU A 101 -14.83 -3.59 -48.88
CA GLU A 101 -15.39 -4.59 -49.80
C GLU A 101 -15.71 -5.96 -49.15
N SER A 102 -16.97 -6.38 -49.37
CA SER A 102 -17.49 -7.73 -49.67
C SER A 102 -17.17 -8.98 -48.83
N ARG A 103 -18.28 -9.56 -48.32
CA ARG A 103 -18.54 -10.97 -47.95
C ARG A 103 -18.39 -11.94 -49.14
N PRO A 104 -18.18 -13.25 -48.90
CA PRO A 104 -19.31 -14.19 -48.92
C PRO A 104 -19.33 -15.29 -47.85
N SER A 105 -20.50 -15.92 -47.78
CA SER A 105 -21.05 -16.99 -46.92
C SER A 105 -20.26 -18.31 -46.85
N GLY A 106 -20.37 -19.03 -45.72
CA GLY A 106 -20.04 -20.47 -45.65
C GLY A 106 -20.11 -21.14 -44.26
N ALA A 107 -21.30 -21.67 -43.93
CA ALA A 107 -21.60 -22.93 -43.20
C ALA A 107 -21.10 -23.23 -41.76
N ASN A 108 -22.11 -23.54 -40.92
CA ASN A 108 -22.09 -24.24 -39.62
C ASN A 108 -21.83 -25.76 -39.79
N PRO A 109 -21.41 -26.51 -38.74
CA PRO A 109 -22.36 -27.13 -37.78
C PRO A 109 -21.87 -27.09 -36.30
N ALA A 110 -22.73 -26.73 -35.33
CA ALA A 110 -23.63 -27.61 -34.56
C ALA A 110 -22.95 -28.69 -33.68
N TRP A 111 -22.97 -28.49 -32.36
CA TRP A 111 -23.12 -29.57 -31.37
C TRP A 111 -23.96 -29.07 -30.17
N GLU A 112 -24.78 -29.99 -29.69
CA GLU A 112 -25.96 -29.81 -28.83
C GLU A 112 -25.65 -29.68 -27.34
N SER A 113 -26.60 -29.03 -26.66
CA SER A 113 -26.76 -28.88 -25.22
C SER A 113 -27.13 -30.19 -24.50
N ALA A 114 -26.66 -30.36 -23.27
CA ALA A 114 -27.32 -31.18 -22.24
C ALA A 114 -27.06 -30.62 -20.81
N PRO A 115 -28.01 -30.75 -19.86
CA PRO A 115 -28.08 -29.98 -18.61
C PRO A 115 -27.49 -30.72 -17.38
N PRO A 116 -27.20 -30.02 -16.26
CA PRO A 116 -26.79 -30.69 -15.03
C PRO A 116 -27.97 -31.11 -14.14
N GLN A 117 -27.81 -32.28 -13.52
CA GLN A 117 -28.76 -32.94 -12.62
C GLN A 117 -28.63 -32.48 -11.15
N VAL A 118 -29.77 -32.53 -10.45
CA VAL A 118 -29.99 -32.52 -8.98
C VAL A 118 -30.21 -34.00 -8.58
N PRO A 119 -29.83 -34.59 -7.40
CA PRO A 119 -30.29 -34.23 -6.02
C PRO A 119 -29.35 -34.76 -4.86
N PRO A 120 -29.75 -35.04 -3.59
CA PRO A 120 -30.92 -34.64 -2.77
C PRO A 120 -30.61 -34.07 -1.36
N THR A 121 -31.70 -33.63 -0.72
CA THR A 121 -31.97 -33.15 0.65
C THR A 121 -31.51 -34.01 1.85
N GLY A 122 -31.27 -33.33 2.99
CA GLY A 122 -31.29 -33.95 4.34
C GLY A 122 -31.31 -32.94 5.51
N GLY A 123 -32.47 -32.78 6.16
CA GLY A 123 -32.69 -32.76 7.62
C GLY A 123 -32.10 -31.66 8.53
N ALA A 124 -32.98 -30.87 9.16
CA ALA A 124 -32.76 -30.09 10.39
C ALA A 124 -32.56 -30.98 11.65
N PRO A 125 -32.18 -30.43 12.84
CA PRO A 125 -33.19 -29.84 13.74
C PRO A 125 -32.75 -28.67 14.67
N ALA A 126 -33.78 -27.91 15.08
CA ALA A 126 -34.10 -27.34 16.42
C ALA A 126 -33.14 -26.43 17.24
N SER A 127 -33.55 -25.15 17.33
CA SER A 127 -34.00 -24.39 18.52
C SER A 127 -33.18 -24.38 19.83
N ALA A 128 -32.73 -23.18 20.26
CA ALA A 128 -32.82 -22.70 21.64
C ALA A 128 -32.53 -21.18 21.73
N ALA A 129 -33.46 -20.42 22.34
CA ALA A 129 -33.21 -19.08 22.90
C ALA A 129 -32.36 -19.18 24.18
N PRO A 130 -31.79 -18.08 24.72
CA PRO A 130 -32.57 -17.22 25.64
C PRO A 130 -32.21 -15.72 25.67
N SER A 131 -33.23 -14.92 26.02
CA SER A 131 -33.27 -13.85 27.03
C SER A 131 -32.21 -12.73 27.06
N GLY A 132 -32.68 -11.48 26.90
CA GLY A 132 -32.06 -10.29 27.49
C GLY A 132 -32.17 -10.28 29.03
N PRO A 133 -31.48 -9.33 29.71
CA PRO A 133 -32.15 -8.06 30.01
C PRO A 133 -31.22 -6.82 30.08
N GLY A 134 -31.82 -5.62 29.99
CA GLY A 134 -31.40 -4.46 30.79
C GLY A 134 -30.81 -3.24 30.05
N PRO A 135 -31.43 -2.05 30.15
CA PRO A 135 -30.93 -0.81 29.57
C PRO A 135 -29.98 -0.07 30.54
N VAL A 136 -28.96 0.61 30.00
CA VAL A 136 -28.08 1.52 30.75
C VAL A 136 -28.17 2.93 30.17
N HIS A 137 -28.33 3.90 31.08
CA HIS A 137 -28.47 5.33 30.85
C HIS A 137 -27.26 5.99 30.14
N PRO A 138 -27.48 7.14 29.47
CA PRO A 138 -26.43 7.93 28.82
C PRO A 138 -25.80 8.97 29.77
N GLY A 139 -24.53 9.29 29.52
CA GLY A 139 -23.78 10.38 30.15
C GLY A 139 -22.61 10.82 29.24
N PRO A 140 -22.06 12.04 29.40
CA PRO A 140 -22.42 13.12 28.48
C PRO A 140 -21.30 13.58 27.52
N GLU A 141 -21.75 14.41 26.58
CA GLU A 141 -21.05 15.20 25.57
C GLU A 141 -19.73 15.86 26.02
N SER A 142 -18.78 15.91 25.09
CA SER A 142 -17.61 16.81 25.14
C SER A 142 -17.55 17.61 23.83
N THR A 143 -17.75 18.91 23.95
CA THR A 143 -17.76 19.93 22.88
C THR A 143 -16.34 20.21 22.33
N PRO A 144 -16.18 20.56 21.04
CA PRO A 144 -14.87 20.78 20.41
C PRO A 144 -14.39 22.23 20.53
N ALA A 145 -13.07 22.44 20.48
CA ALA A 145 -12.42 23.74 20.38
C ALA A 145 -11.73 23.89 19.02
N ALA A 146 -11.94 25.04 18.38
CA ALA A 146 -11.39 25.46 17.10
C ALA A 146 -10.70 26.85 17.24
N PRO A 147 -9.94 27.36 16.26
CA PRO A 147 -8.62 27.97 16.48
C PRO A 147 -8.57 29.50 16.27
N ALA A 148 -7.39 30.09 16.56
CA ALA A 148 -7.07 31.50 16.29
C ALA A 148 -5.91 31.63 15.29
N ALA A 149 -5.99 32.64 14.42
CA ALA A 149 -5.09 32.95 13.29
C ALA A 149 -4.21 34.22 13.58
N PRO A 150 -3.59 34.92 12.60
CA PRO A 150 -2.14 34.94 12.35
C PRO A 150 -1.47 36.35 12.47
N GLY A 151 -0.15 36.42 12.31
CA GLY A 151 0.59 37.69 12.14
C GLY A 151 2.00 37.54 11.53
N ALA A 152 2.27 38.28 10.45
CA ALA A 152 3.59 38.58 9.83
C ALA A 152 3.96 40.07 10.15
N PRO A 153 4.94 40.79 9.53
CA PRO A 153 6.10 40.44 8.67
C PRO A 153 7.42 41.26 8.93
N GLY A 154 8.46 41.06 8.09
CA GLY A 154 9.45 42.08 7.62
C GLY A 154 10.94 41.79 7.91
N ALA A 155 11.98 42.30 7.24
CA ALA A 155 12.29 42.78 5.87
C ALA A 155 13.79 43.23 5.82
N SER A 156 14.50 42.99 4.70
CA SER A 156 15.47 43.91 4.01
C SER A 156 17.00 44.01 4.33
N ALA A 157 17.77 44.16 3.22
CA ALA A 157 19.02 44.92 2.92
C ALA A 157 20.40 44.23 3.15
N ALA A 158 21.28 43.98 2.15
CA ALA A 158 22.10 44.84 1.23
C ALA A 158 23.63 44.66 1.54
N SER A 159 24.44 43.98 0.69
CA SER A 159 25.27 44.46 -0.45
C SER A 159 26.62 45.16 -0.11
N ARG A 160 27.77 44.54 -0.50
CA ARG A 160 28.97 45.17 -1.13
C ARG A 160 30.11 44.16 -1.45
N ALA A 161 30.58 44.13 -2.70
CA ALA A 161 31.87 43.60 -3.19
C ALA A 161 32.97 44.73 -3.16
N PRO A 162 34.21 44.65 -3.73
CA PRO A 162 34.84 43.62 -4.60
C PRO A 162 36.39 43.38 -4.41
N ALA A 163 36.99 42.49 -5.22
CA ALA A 163 38.25 42.65 -6.01
C ALA A 163 39.12 41.35 -6.13
N ALA A 164 39.41 40.95 -7.38
CA ALA A 164 40.42 39.96 -7.84
C ALA A 164 41.66 40.74 -8.40
N PRO A 165 42.75 40.20 -9.04
CA PRO A 165 42.88 38.93 -9.82
C PRO A 165 44.29 38.24 -9.94
N ALA A 166 44.37 37.23 -10.84
CA ALA A 166 45.52 36.72 -11.67
C ALA A 166 46.58 35.79 -11.01
N ALA A 167 47.29 34.85 -11.65
CA ALA A 167 47.28 34.14 -12.95
C ALA A 167 48.35 33.00 -12.94
N ASP A 168 48.17 31.98 -13.80
CA ASP A 168 49.13 31.13 -14.57
C ASP A 168 50.31 30.28 -13.99
N ALA A 169 50.38 29.06 -14.57
CA ALA A 169 51.52 28.26 -15.07
C ALA A 169 52.45 27.40 -14.15
N ARG A 170 52.56 26.11 -14.54
CA ARG A 170 53.59 25.06 -14.22
C ARG A 170 55.03 25.51 -14.60
N PRO A 171 56.17 24.84 -14.21
CA PRO A 171 56.39 23.41 -13.90
C PRO A 171 57.40 23.07 -12.77
N ALA A 172 57.66 21.77 -12.55
CA ALA A 172 58.60 21.17 -11.58
C ALA A 172 60.09 21.43 -11.87
N PRO A 173 60.96 21.30 -10.85
CA PRO A 173 62.08 20.36 -10.94
C PRO A 173 62.42 19.61 -9.63
N THR A 174 63.41 18.73 -9.80
CA THR A 174 63.91 17.59 -9.03
C THR A 174 64.79 17.93 -7.81
N ALA A 175 64.76 17.03 -6.81
CA ALA A 175 65.75 16.61 -5.78
C ALA A 175 66.79 17.59 -5.19
N GLU A 176 66.84 17.66 -3.85
CA GLU A 176 68.05 17.32 -3.05
C GLU A 176 67.73 17.30 -1.54
N GLU A 177 68.37 16.36 -0.83
CA GLU A 177 68.36 16.16 0.63
C GLU A 177 68.78 17.42 1.41
N ARG A 178 68.14 17.66 2.56
CA ARG A 178 68.80 18.25 3.74
C ARG A 178 68.02 18.00 5.03
N GLN A 179 68.82 17.74 6.06
CA GLN A 179 68.51 17.27 7.41
C GLN A 179 67.58 18.17 8.23
N GLU A 180 66.89 17.54 9.18
CA GLU A 180 66.16 18.13 10.31
C GLU A 180 66.95 19.22 11.04
N PRO A 181 66.22 20.20 11.60
CA PRO A 181 66.47 20.67 12.95
C PRO A 181 65.34 20.21 13.90
N ALA A 182 65.77 19.63 15.02
CA ALA A 182 64.92 19.30 16.16
C ALA A 182 64.23 20.55 16.74
N GLU A 183 62.93 20.42 17.01
CA GLU A 183 62.12 21.31 17.84
C GLU A 183 61.37 20.48 18.91
N PRO A 184 60.96 21.10 20.03
CA PRO A 184 61.16 20.58 21.38
C PRO A 184 60.12 19.56 21.84
N GLU A 185 60.53 18.68 22.76
CA GLU A 185 59.65 17.79 23.52
C GLU A 185 58.54 18.58 24.24
N VAL A 186 57.34 18.57 23.67
CA VAL A 186 56.11 18.81 24.42
C VAL A 186 55.91 17.60 25.32
N THR A 187 56.02 17.80 26.63
CA THR A 187 55.83 16.75 27.64
C THR A 187 54.38 16.29 27.63
N VAL A 188 54.11 15.25 26.83
CA VAL A 188 52.81 14.57 26.82
C VAL A 188 52.64 13.83 28.14
N ASN A 189 51.52 14.07 28.81
CA ASN A 189 51.15 13.42 30.07
C ASN A 189 51.22 11.88 29.90
N PRO A 190 52.08 11.15 30.65
CA PRO A 190 52.32 9.71 30.45
C PRO A 190 51.07 8.84 30.67
N LEU A 191 50.06 9.37 31.35
CA LEU A 191 48.75 8.72 31.51
C LEU A 191 47.93 8.72 30.21
N VAL A 192 48.03 9.78 29.39
CA VAL A 192 47.27 9.94 28.14
C VAL A 192 47.92 9.17 26.99
N ALA A 193 49.25 9.05 26.98
CA ALA A 193 49.97 8.13 26.09
C ALA A 193 49.67 6.65 26.41
N GLY A 194 49.47 6.32 27.69
CA GLY A 194 48.99 5.00 28.12
C GLY A 194 47.54 4.72 27.72
N PHE A 195 46.69 5.75 27.70
CA PHE A 195 45.26 5.62 27.36
C PHE A 195 45.01 5.52 25.84
N LYS A 196 45.79 6.23 25.00
CA LYS A 196 45.78 6.06 23.53
C LYS A 196 46.22 4.64 23.11
N ARG A 197 47.25 4.08 23.76
CA ARG A 197 47.69 2.67 23.57
C ARG A 197 46.63 1.62 23.89
N TYR A 198 45.66 1.93 24.75
CA TYR A 198 44.61 1.00 25.14
C TYR A 198 43.38 1.07 24.22
N LEU A 199 43.16 2.18 23.52
CA LEU A 199 42.00 2.42 22.66
C LEU A 199 42.19 2.00 21.21
N GLU A 200 43.43 1.87 20.73
CA GLU A 200 43.75 1.45 19.35
C GLU A 200 43.69 -0.07 19.12
N GLY A 201 43.29 -0.88 20.11
CA GLY A 201 43.10 -2.33 19.93
C GLY A 201 44.39 -3.13 19.65
N GLY A 202 45.54 -2.47 19.56
CA GLY A 202 46.84 -3.07 19.79
C GLY A 202 47.11 -2.96 21.28
N ALA A 203 46.74 -3.97 22.06
CA ALA A 203 47.60 -4.25 23.18
C ALA A 203 49.00 -4.37 22.58
N GLY A 204 49.87 -3.40 22.88
CA GLY A 204 51.32 -3.57 22.75
C GLY A 204 51.70 -4.68 23.70
N VAL A 205 51.30 -5.89 23.36
CA VAL A 205 51.59 -7.12 24.09
C VAL A 205 53.00 -7.38 23.70
N GLU A 206 53.88 -7.21 24.68
CA GLU A 206 55.10 -7.98 24.78
C GLU A 206 54.87 -9.32 24.09
N SER A 207 55.58 -9.56 23.00
CA SER A 207 55.54 -10.85 22.32
C SER A 207 55.60 -11.95 23.38
N VAL A 208 54.74 -12.97 23.27
CA VAL A 208 54.78 -14.10 24.22
C VAL A 208 56.14 -14.80 24.16
N MET A 209 56.88 -14.57 23.07
CA MET A 209 58.26 -14.93 22.89
C MET A 209 59.19 -13.76 23.25
N ASN A 210 60.01 -13.94 24.28
CA ASN A 210 61.15 -13.07 24.55
C ASN A 210 62.36 -13.52 23.71
N PRO A 211 62.88 -12.69 22.78
CA PRO A 211 64.02 -13.07 21.95
C PRO A 211 65.28 -13.44 22.74
N GLY A 212 65.46 -12.89 23.95
CA GLY A 212 66.61 -13.17 24.81
C GLY A 212 66.62 -14.58 25.43
N ASP A 213 65.48 -15.27 25.43
CA ASP A 213 65.36 -16.62 26.00
C ASP A 213 65.61 -17.72 24.96
N ARG A 214 65.74 -17.36 23.67
CA ARG A 214 66.00 -18.28 22.57
C ARG A 214 67.42 -18.84 22.68
N LEU A 215 67.53 -20.15 22.46
CA LEU A 215 68.79 -20.87 22.36
C LEU A 215 69.00 -21.28 20.90
N ASP A 216 70.15 -20.93 20.32
CA ASP A 216 70.53 -21.35 18.98
C ASP A 216 71.09 -22.78 19.00
N LEU A 217 70.21 -23.72 19.31
CA LEU A 217 70.47 -25.17 19.36
C LEU A 217 69.55 -25.86 18.36
N ASP A 218 70.07 -26.90 17.70
CA ASP A 218 69.28 -27.76 16.83
C ASP A 218 69.03 -29.15 17.48
N ASN A 219 68.30 -30.03 16.80
CA ASN A 219 68.04 -31.36 17.34
C ASN A 219 69.29 -32.28 17.42
N THR A 220 70.44 -31.89 16.84
CA THR A 220 71.64 -32.74 16.78
C THR A 220 72.48 -32.70 18.05
N VAL A 221 72.30 -31.67 18.88
CA VAL A 221 73.00 -31.51 20.17
C VAL A 221 72.30 -32.24 21.33
N PHE A 222 71.11 -32.79 21.10
CA PHE A 222 70.37 -33.59 22.07
C PHE A 222 70.59 -35.09 21.82
N ASP A 223 70.56 -35.87 22.89
CA ASP A 223 70.56 -37.33 22.75
C ASP A 223 69.29 -37.81 22.02
N GLN A 224 69.42 -38.90 21.26
CA GLN A 224 68.30 -39.47 20.51
C GLN A 224 67.19 -39.86 21.48
N TYR A 225 65.95 -39.50 21.12
CA TYR A 225 64.79 -39.81 21.95
C TYR A 225 64.58 -41.32 22.08
N GLU A 226 64.60 -41.78 23.33
CA GLU A 226 64.26 -43.14 23.69
C GLU A 226 62.75 -43.22 23.93
N PHE A 227 62.03 -43.81 22.98
CA PHE A 227 60.58 -43.99 23.05
C PHE A 227 60.17 -44.69 24.37
N GLY A 228 59.34 -44.04 25.21
CA GLY A 228 58.95 -44.57 26.53
C GLY A 228 57.78 -43.83 27.21
N GLU A 229 57.64 -43.97 28.55
CA GLU A 229 56.57 -43.33 29.36
C GLU A 229 56.56 -41.79 29.32
N SER A 230 57.67 -41.18 28.89
CA SER A 230 57.82 -39.75 28.60
C SER A 230 56.85 -39.21 27.53
N SER A 231 56.26 -40.10 26.73
CA SER A 231 55.20 -39.80 25.75
C SER A 231 53.78 -39.74 26.32
N LYS A 232 53.58 -40.09 27.60
CA LYS A 232 52.24 -40.28 28.20
C LYS A 232 51.77 -39.22 29.21
N VAL A 233 52.43 -38.06 29.33
CA VAL A 233 52.07 -37.08 30.36
C VAL A 233 51.58 -35.77 29.76
N GLY A 234 50.25 -35.59 29.77
CA GLY A 234 49.54 -34.36 29.45
C GLY A 234 48.71 -33.87 30.66
N ALA A 235 49.39 -33.43 31.72
CA ALA A 235 48.71 -32.91 32.93
C ALA A 235 48.65 -31.37 32.96
N GLU A 236 49.53 -30.66 32.25
CA GLU A 236 49.61 -29.20 32.32
C GLU A 236 49.34 -28.47 30.99
N GLY A 237 49.40 -29.19 29.86
CA GLY A 237 48.93 -28.75 28.55
C GLY A 237 49.70 -27.56 27.95
N ILE A 238 49.61 -27.43 26.63
CA ILE A 238 49.98 -26.19 25.93
C ILE A 238 48.69 -25.48 25.51
N LYS A 239 48.79 -24.18 25.23
CA LYS A 239 47.69 -23.41 24.65
C LYS A 239 48.14 -22.81 23.33
N VAL A 240 47.43 -23.17 22.27
CA VAL A 240 47.65 -22.63 20.93
C VAL A 240 46.52 -21.66 20.61
N ARG A 241 46.84 -20.48 20.06
CA ARG A 241 45.85 -19.45 19.72
C ARG A 241 46.18 -18.77 18.41
N HIS A 242 45.14 -18.52 17.63
CA HIS A 242 45.19 -17.63 16.49
C HIS A 242 44.92 -16.19 16.93
N ARG A 243 45.88 -15.29 16.73
CA ARG A 243 45.81 -13.88 17.17
C ARG A 243 45.96 -12.93 15.99
N GLY A 244 45.23 -11.81 16.02
CA GLY A 244 45.26 -10.81 14.95
C GLY A 244 44.28 -11.11 13.82
N ARG A 245 44.39 -10.36 12.72
CA ARG A 245 43.62 -10.55 11.48
C ARG A 245 44.46 -10.07 10.29
N GLY A 246 44.23 -10.64 9.12
CA GLY A 246 44.98 -10.30 7.90
C GLY A 246 46.48 -10.59 8.04
N ASP A 247 47.32 -9.77 7.41
CA ASP A 247 48.78 -9.98 7.34
C ASP A 247 49.49 -9.87 8.70
N ALA A 248 48.83 -9.28 9.71
CA ALA A 248 49.34 -9.19 11.08
C ALA A 248 48.94 -10.40 11.95
N ALA A 249 48.23 -11.38 11.38
CA ALA A 249 47.82 -12.57 12.11
C ALA A 249 49.03 -13.48 12.44
N LYS A 250 49.03 -14.00 13.66
CA LYS A 250 50.05 -14.88 14.19
C LYS A 250 49.43 -16.06 14.92
N ILE A 251 50.19 -17.16 15.00
CA ILE A 251 49.90 -18.25 15.91
C ILE A 251 50.76 -18.06 17.15
N GLU A 252 50.14 -18.08 18.32
CA GLU A 252 50.80 -18.03 19.62
C GLU A 252 50.70 -19.39 20.30
N VAL A 253 51.82 -19.89 20.80
CA VAL A 253 51.91 -21.12 21.58
C VAL A 253 52.47 -20.76 22.95
N THR A 254 51.77 -21.12 24.01
CA THR A 254 52.19 -20.84 25.39
C THR A 254 52.09 -22.08 26.26
N TRP A 255 53.01 -22.22 27.22
CA TRP A 255 53.05 -23.33 28.16
C TRP A 255 53.49 -22.84 29.54
N LYS A 256 53.34 -23.69 30.54
CA LYS A 256 53.83 -23.42 31.90
C LYS A 256 55.04 -24.30 32.20
N ARG A 257 55.84 -23.87 33.19
CA ARG A 257 56.87 -24.74 33.76
C ARG A 257 56.19 -25.93 34.43
N PRO A 258 56.52 -27.18 34.05
CA PRO A 258 55.88 -28.34 34.64
C PRO A 258 56.14 -28.44 36.15
N SER A 259 55.12 -28.75 36.94
CA SER A 259 55.19 -28.84 38.41
C SER A 259 56.17 -29.90 38.94
N TRP A 260 56.56 -30.86 38.11
CA TRP A 260 57.53 -31.91 38.45
C TRP A 260 58.99 -31.46 38.30
N VAL A 261 59.23 -30.26 37.78
CA VAL A 261 60.58 -29.68 37.64
C VAL A 261 60.89 -28.83 38.87
N ASN A 262 62.07 -29.00 39.48
CA ASN A 262 62.46 -28.18 40.63
C ASN A 262 62.87 -26.76 40.18
N ASP A 263 62.72 -25.78 41.06
CA ASP A 263 63.05 -24.37 40.76
C ASP A 263 64.55 -24.14 40.46
N GLY A 264 65.43 -25.02 40.94
CA GLY A 264 66.87 -24.95 40.71
C GLY A 264 67.35 -25.66 39.43
N ASP A 265 66.50 -26.44 38.77
CA ASP A 265 66.89 -27.21 37.59
C ASP A 265 66.93 -26.33 36.33
N ILE A 266 67.91 -26.59 35.47
CA ILE A 266 67.99 -26.00 34.14
C ILE A 266 66.99 -26.70 33.23
N VAL A 267 66.13 -25.90 32.58
CA VAL A 267 65.13 -26.38 31.63
C VAL A 267 65.45 -25.88 30.23
N VAL A 268 65.31 -26.76 29.25
CA VAL A 268 65.36 -26.40 27.84
C VAL A 268 64.10 -26.91 27.17
N TYR A 269 63.28 -25.99 26.65
CA TYR A 269 62.09 -26.32 25.88
C TYR A 269 62.42 -26.47 24.40
N ARG A 270 61.85 -27.49 23.78
CA ARG A 270 61.87 -27.74 22.33
C ARG A 270 60.44 -27.64 21.81
N VAL A 271 60.17 -26.65 20.97
CA VAL A 271 58.88 -26.47 20.29
C VAL A 271 58.99 -27.10 18.91
N ILE A 272 58.13 -28.10 18.68
CA ILE A 272 58.06 -28.85 17.43
C ILE A 272 56.78 -28.46 16.72
N ALA A 273 56.86 -28.06 15.45
CA ALA A 273 55.72 -27.77 14.61
C ALA A 273 55.60 -28.77 13.46
N SER A 274 54.38 -29.01 12.98
CA SER A 274 54.13 -29.90 11.84
C SER A 274 52.81 -29.51 11.16
N ASP A 275 52.79 -29.56 9.83
CA ASP A 275 51.60 -29.31 9.01
C ASP A 275 50.70 -30.55 8.87
N ARG A 276 51.02 -31.61 9.64
CA ARG A 276 50.26 -32.86 9.75
C ARG A 276 50.24 -33.33 11.21
N ILE A 277 49.26 -34.16 11.56
CA ILE A 277 49.24 -34.82 12.86
C ILE A 277 50.35 -35.85 12.89
N VAL A 278 51.24 -35.72 13.88
CA VAL A 278 52.38 -36.61 14.08
C VAL A 278 52.29 -37.27 15.44
N ALA A 279 52.93 -38.43 15.59
CA ALA A 279 53.05 -39.07 16.88
C ALA A 279 53.89 -38.19 17.84
N PRO A 280 53.67 -38.29 19.17
CA PRO A 280 54.49 -37.56 20.12
C PRO A 280 55.95 -38.01 20.04
N SER A 281 56.81 -37.16 19.48
CA SER A 281 58.27 -37.29 19.48
C SER A 281 58.89 -35.95 19.10
N PRO A 282 60.02 -35.58 19.74
CA PRO A 282 60.70 -34.35 19.42
C PRO A 282 61.46 -34.36 18.06
N GLU A 283 61.46 -35.50 17.36
CA GLU A 283 62.03 -35.71 16.03
C GLU A 283 60.95 -35.87 14.93
N ALA A 284 59.66 -35.92 15.30
CA ALA A 284 58.57 -36.22 14.36
C ALA A 284 58.10 -35.02 13.52
N GLY A 285 58.65 -33.83 13.74
CA GLY A 285 58.34 -32.58 13.02
C GLY A 285 59.53 -31.62 13.00
N ASP A 286 59.25 -30.36 12.67
CA ASP A 286 60.27 -29.32 12.56
C ASP A 286 60.51 -28.69 13.93
N LEU A 287 61.77 -28.68 14.38
CA LEU A 287 62.18 -27.89 15.55
C LEU A 287 62.16 -26.41 15.17
N VAL A 288 61.17 -25.67 15.69
CA VAL A 288 60.97 -24.25 15.39
C VAL A 288 61.57 -23.31 16.45
N LEU A 289 61.69 -23.79 17.69
CA LEU A 289 62.28 -23.02 18.79
C LEU A 289 62.93 -23.94 19.83
N CYS A 290 64.17 -23.64 20.20
CA CYS A 290 64.77 -24.00 21.49
C CYS A 290 64.78 -22.77 22.40
N THR A 291 64.30 -22.89 23.64
CA THR A 291 64.18 -21.73 24.54
C THR A 291 64.16 -22.13 26.01
N VAL A 292 64.54 -21.21 26.90
CA VAL A 292 64.26 -21.29 28.35
C VAL A 292 62.94 -20.60 28.73
N GLY A 293 62.36 -19.84 27.80
CA GLY A 293 61.10 -19.10 27.97
C GLY A 293 59.85 -19.96 27.81
N HIS A 294 58.68 -19.30 27.85
CA HIS A 294 57.37 -19.96 27.97
C HIS A 294 56.39 -19.66 26.82
N GLY A 295 56.87 -19.07 25.73
CA GLY A 295 56.04 -18.74 24.59
C GLY A 295 56.79 -18.76 23.26
N TYR A 296 56.04 -19.03 22.20
CA TYR A 296 56.46 -19.02 20.81
C TYR A 296 55.42 -18.32 19.96
N GLU A 297 55.87 -17.57 18.95
CA GLU A 297 55.00 -16.94 17.96
C GLU A 297 55.53 -17.21 16.56
N GLU A 298 54.62 -17.41 15.61
CA GLU A 298 54.95 -17.40 14.19
C GLU A 298 53.87 -16.74 13.33
N PRO A 299 54.22 -16.24 12.14
CA PRO A 299 53.23 -15.85 11.14
C PRO A 299 52.31 -17.02 10.79
N VAL A 300 51.06 -16.74 10.47
CA VAL A 300 50.11 -17.78 10.05
C VAL A 300 50.59 -18.39 8.72
N PRO A 301 50.84 -19.71 8.68
CA PRO A 301 51.25 -20.38 7.45
C PRO A 301 50.11 -20.40 6.44
N SER A 302 50.46 -20.24 5.16
CA SER A 302 49.50 -20.31 4.06
C SER A 302 49.33 -21.75 3.56
N ARG A 303 48.14 -22.07 3.02
CA ARG A 303 47.85 -23.32 2.28
C ARG A 303 47.91 -24.62 3.10
N ILE A 304 47.74 -24.54 4.42
CA ILE A 304 47.55 -25.71 5.29
C ILE A 304 46.26 -25.56 6.11
N ALA A 305 45.61 -26.68 6.44
CA ALA A 305 44.34 -26.68 7.18
C ALA A 305 44.52 -26.40 8.68
N PHE A 306 45.62 -26.88 9.26
CA PHE A 306 45.97 -26.69 10.65
C PHE A 306 47.48 -26.78 10.84
N ARG A 307 47.97 -26.31 11.97
CA ARG A 307 49.35 -26.51 12.42
C ARG A 307 49.37 -27.21 13.77
N HIS A 308 50.12 -28.30 13.88
CA HIS A 308 50.25 -29.10 15.09
C HIS A 308 51.52 -28.74 15.84
N TYR A 309 51.40 -28.49 17.14
CA TYR A 309 52.52 -28.16 18.02
C TYR A 309 52.70 -29.22 19.10
N GLN A 310 53.96 -29.53 19.38
CA GLN A 310 54.36 -30.26 20.57
C GLN A 310 55.43 -29.46 21.30
N VAL A 311 55.31 -29.34 22.62
CA VAL A 311 56.35 -28.75 23.46
C VAL A 311 56.95 -29.84 24.32
N TRP A 312 58.26 -30.00 24.21
CA TRP A 312 59.05 -30.94 24.98
C TRP A 312 59.98 -30.19 25.92
N VAL A 313 60.33 -30.80 27.05
CA VAL A 313 61.28 -30.21 27.99
C VAL A 313 62.37 -31.21 28.35
N ASN A 314 63.60 -30.73 28.33
CA ASN A 314 64.80 -31.38 28.84
C ASN A 314 65.18 -30.71 30.16
N VAL A 315 65.57 -31.50 31.16
CA VAL A 315 65.79 -31.02 32.54
C VAL A 315 67.09 -31.61 33.09
N GLY A 316 67.94 -30.77 33.68
CA GLY A 316 69.17 -31.21 34.34
C GLY A 316 69.66 -30.21 35.38
N GLU A 317 70.56 -30.66 36.24
CA GLU A 317 71.18 -29.84 37.29
C GLU A 317 72.17 -28.81 36.72
N ASP A 318 72.65 -29.03 35.49
CA ASP A 318 73.56 -28.19 34.74
C ASP A 318 73.25 -28.23 33.23
N HIS A 319 73.87 -27.34 32.44
CA HIS A 319 73.58 -27.21 31.01
C HIS A 319 73.89 -28.51 30.24
N GLY A 320 74.98 -29.19 30.59
CA GLY A 320 75.37 -30.42 29.93
C GLY A 320 74.46 -31.59 30.28
N SER A 321 74.02 -31.70 31.54
CA SER A 321 73.06 -32.72 31.95
C SER A 321 71.67 -32.48 31.38
N ALA A 322 71.23 -31.22 31.23
CA ALA A 322 69.97 -30.89 30.56
C ALA A 322 69.96 -31.36 29.11
N LEU A 323 71.01 -31.09 28.32
CA LEU A 323 71.09 -31.49 26.90
C LEU A 323 71.13 -33.02 26.69
N ARG A 324 71.73 -33.77 27.61
CA ARG A 324 71.80 -35.25 27.58
C ARG A 324 70.61 -35.94 28.28
N SER A 325 69.70 -35.17 28.86
CA SER A 325 68.51 -35.74 29.50
C SER A 325 67.50 -36.20 28.45
N GLN A 326 66.73 -37.25 28.75
CA GLN A 326 65.62 -37.65 27.89
C GLN A 326 64.49 -36.61 27.96
N PRO A 327 64.00 -36.09 26.82
CA PRO A 327 62.94 -35.09 26.80
C PRO A 327 61.62 -35.68 27.29
N ARG A 328 60.82 -34.87 27.96
CA ARG A 328 59.44 -35.21 28.38
C ARG A 328 58.44 -34.26 27.72
N LEU A 329 57.31 -34.80 27.27
CA LEU A 329 56.26 -34.00 26.66
C LEU A 329 55.60 -33.10 27.72
N VAL A 330 55.51 -31.79 27.44
CA VAL A 330 54.76 -30.82 28.22
C VAL A 330 53.29 -30.83 27.78
N GLY A 331 53.07 -30.85 26.47
CA GLY A 331 51.75 -30.99 25.86
C GLY A 331 51.81 -30.86 24.34
N GLU A 332 50.68 -31.17 23.71
CA GLU A 332 50.44 -30.99 22.28
C GLU A 332 49.06 -30.37 22.05
N ASP A 333 48.91 -29.62 20.97
CA ASP A 333 47.67 -28.96 20.57
C ASP A 333 47.76 -28.51 19.10
N ILE A 334 46.63 -28.16 18.48
CA ILE A 334 46.57 -27.72 17.08
C ILE A 334 45.97 -26.31 16.94
N CYS A 335 46.43 -25.57 15.94
CA CYS A 335 45.77 -24.35 15.47
C CYS A 335 45.00 -24.66 14.18
N VAL A 336 43.67 -24.71 14.21
CA VAL A 336 42.85 -24.82 12.99
C VAL A 336 42.79 -23.48 12.28
N LEU A 337 43.18 -23.44 11.01
CA LEU A 337 43.32 -22.21 10.23
C LEU A 337 42.06 -21.92 9.40
N PRO A 338 41.73 -20.63 9.15
CA PRO A 338 40.61 -20.25 8.28
C PRO A 338 40.72 -20.85 6.88
N VAL A 339 39.57 -21.04 6.23
CA VAL A 339 39.52 -21.60 4.88
C VAL A 339 40.07 -20.58 3.88
N PRO A 340 41.04 -20.94 3.01
CA PRO A 340 41.54 -20.02 2.01
C PRO A 340 40.59 -19.85 0.83
N GLY A 341 40.76 -18.75 0.09
CA GLY A 341 40.07 -18.52 -1.19
C GLY A 341 38.56 -18.34 -1.07
N VAL A 342 38.07 -17.88 0.08
CA VAL A 342 36.64 -17.60 0.26
C VAL A 342 36.20 -16.48 -0.67
N ASP A 343 35.29 -16.81 -1.57
CA ASP A 343 34.58 -15.89 -2.45
C ASP A 343 33.09 -16.06 -2.21
N ILE A 344 32.37 -14.95 -1.96
CA ILE A 344 30.93 -14.99 -1.72
C ILE A 344 30.24 -14.00 -2.64
N THR A 345 29.28 -14.51 -3.39
CA THR A 345 28.54 -13.78 -4.42
C THR A 345 27.05 -13.82 -4.12
N VAL A 346 26.33 -12.80 -4.58
CA VAL A 346 24.88 -12.71 -4.42
C VAL A 346 24.24 -12.58 -5.79
N SER A 347 23.24 -13.42 -6.06
CA SER A 347 22.44 -13.36 -7.27
C SER A 347 20.98 -13.68 -6.96
N ALA A 348 20.06 -12.78 -7.32
CA ALA A 348 18.60 -12.98 -7.16
C ALA A 348 18.16 -13.43 -5.74
N GLY A 349 18.76 -12.85 -4.69
CA GLY A 349 18.47 -13.21 -3.30
C GLY A 349 19.07 -14.53 -2.81
N VAL A 350 19.85 -15.22 -3.66
CA VAL A 350 20.63 -16.40 -3.31
C VAL A 350 22.08 -16.00 -3.06
N VAL A 351 22.62 -16.45 -1.94
CA VAL A 351 24.02 -16.27 -1.56
C VAL A 351 24.78 -17.55 -1.87
N GLU A 352 25.78 -17.45 -2.73
CA GLU A 352 26.70 -18.54 -3.05
C GLU A 352 28.08 -18.23 -2.51
N GLY A 353 28.61 -19.08 -1.64
CA GLY A 353 30.01 -19.02 -1.22
C GLY A 353 30.82 -20.20 -1.77
N LYS A 354 32.05 -19.93 -2.16
CA LYS A 354 33.01 -20.92 -2.69
C LYS A 354 34.36 -20.73 -2.01
N TRP A 355 35.12 -21.81 -1.84
CA TRP A 355 36.42 -21.79 -1.18
C TRP A 355 37.33 -22.96 -1.58
N ASP A 356 38.60 -22.86 -1.20
CA ASP A 356 39.58 -23.92 -1.39
C ASP A 356 39.55 -24.91 -0.21
N PHE A 357 39.10 -26.14 -0.46
CA PHE A 357 39.14 -27.20 0.54
C PHE A 357 40.52 -27.87 0.58
N LEU A 358 41.27 -27.60 1.64
CA LEU A 358 42.60 -28.17 1.86
C LEU A 358 42.56 -29.55 2.52
N ASP A 359 43.57 -30.37 2.23
CA ASP A 359 43.81 -31.63 2.94
C ASP A 359 44.06 -31.35 4.43
N GLY A 360 43.33 -32.07 5.30
CA GLY A 360 43.37 -31.90 6.75
C GLY A 360 42.05 -31.41 7.35
N TYR A 361 41.23 -30.67 6.58
CA TYR A 361 39.86 -30.37 7.01
C TYR A 361 38.99 -31.63 7.00
N SER A 362 38.21 -31.83 8.06
CA SER A 362 37.20 -32.88 8.13
C SER A 362 35.85 -32.40 7.60
N GLU A 363 35.47 -31.15 7.92
CA GLU A 363 34.25 -30.49 7.47
C GLU A 363 34.39 -28.97 7.52
N ILE A 364 33.54 -28.27 6.77
CA ILE A 364 33.36 -26.82 6.86
C ILE A 364 31.94 -26.57 7.34
N ARG A 365 31.78 -25.75 8.38
CA ARG A 365 30.47 -25.31 8.89
C ARG A 365 30.23 -23.89 8.43
N VAL A 366 29.02 -23.61 7.97
CA VAL A 366 28.59 -22.26 7.59
C VAL A 366 27.49 -21.83 8.53
N PHE A 367 27.58 -20.61 9.04
CA PHE A 367 26.55 -20.01 9.87
C PHE A 367 26.11 -18.70 9.23
N ALA A 368 24.80 -18.42 9.26
CA ALA A 368 24.21 -17.23 8.66
C ALA A 368 23.29 -16.54 9.66
N SER A 369 23.44 -15.23 9.83
CA SER A 369 22.52 -14.43 10.66
C SER A 369 22.33 -13.03 10.08
N PRO A 370 21.20 -12.36 10.37
CA PRO A 370 21.06 -10.94 10.08
C PRO A 370 22.19 -10.12 10.72
N ALA A 371 22.63 -9.05 10.06
CA ALA A 371 23.69 -8.18 10.57
C ALA A 371 23.34 -7.59 11.95
N ASP A 372 22.07 -7.22 12.14
CA ASP A 372 21.55 -6.62 13.38
C ASP A 372 21.16 -7.66 14.44
N SER A 373 21.36 -8.95 14.18
CA SER A 373 21.06 -9.99 15.17
C SER A 373 21.94 -9.82 16.42
N PRO A 374 21.34 -9.82 17.63
CA PRO A 374 22.09 -9.71 18.89
C PRO A 374 22.87 -10.99 19.21
N GLU A 375 22.52 -12.13 18.60
CA GLU A 375 23.23 -13.38 18.80
C GLU A 375 24.54 -13.44 17.99
N PRO A 376 25.58 -14.12 18.52
CA PRO A 376 26.77 -14.42 17.74
C PRO A 376 26.42 -15.18 16.45
N VAL A 377 27.12 -14.84 15.35
CA VAL A 377 26.90 -15.50 14.06
C VAL A 377 27.18 -17.00 14.13
N ASP A 378 28.13 -17.44 14.93
CA ASP A 378 28.55 -18.84 15.12
C ASP A 378 27.68 -19.62 16.14
N SER A 379 26.56 -19.04 16.59
CA SER A 379 25.57 -19.75 17.41
C SER A 379 25.01 -20.97 16.67
N PRO A 380 24.78 -22.11 17.35
CA PRO A 380 24.22 -23.32 16.72
C PRO A 380 22.88 -23.11 16.00
N ALA A 381 22.07 -22.15 16.45
CA ALA A 381 20.78 -21.80 15.83
C ALA A 381 20.94 -21.19 14.42
N ASN A 382 22.09 -20.59 14.13
CA ASN A 382 22.40 -19.94 12.86
C ASN A 382 23.10 -20.89 11.86
N GLN A 383 23.33 -22.16 12.23
CA GLN A 383 24.08 -23.09 11.40
C GLN A 383 23.26 -23.52 10.17
N LEU A 384 23.87 -23.41 9.00
CA LEU A 384 23.34 -23.92 7.75
C LEU A 384 23.71 -25.39 7.58
N PHE A 385 22.71 -26.21 7.25
CA PHE A 385 22.89 -27.63 6.92
C PHE A 385 22.59 -27.93 5.46
N GLU A 386 21.52 -27.32 4.92
CA GLU A 386 21.13 -27.43 3.53
C GLU A 386 22.03 -26.57 2.65
N GLY A 387 22.35 -27.05 1.44
CA GLY A 387 23.17 -26.33 0.47
C GLY A 387 24.67 -26.28 0.78
N VAL A 388 25.11 -26.70 1.97
CA VAL A 388 26.54 -26.71 2.36
C VAL A 388 27.24 -27.97 1.84
N THR A 389 28.35 -27.78 1.14
CA THR A 389 29.20 -28.84 0.60
C THR A 389 30.65 -28.66 1.08
N LYS A 390 31.56 -29.57 0.70
CA LYS A 390 32.98 -29.41 1.03
C LYS A 390 33.64 -28.19 0.37
N LYS A 391 33.09 -27.66 -0.73
CA LYS A 391 33.75 -26.61 -1.54
C LYS A 391 32.98 -25.30 -1.62
N GLY A 392 31.84 -25.21 -0.94
CA GLY A 392 30.98 -24.04 -1.00
C GLY A 392 29.63 -24.28 -0.34
N PHE A 393 28.81 -23.24 -0.35
CA PHE A 393 27.43 -23.29 0.08
C PHE A 393 26.52 -22.48 -0.84
N GLU A 394 25.25 -22.84 -0.84
CA GLU A 394 24.16 -22.05 -1.39
C GLU A 394 23.14 -21.77 -0.29
N HIS A 395 22.74 -20.51 -0.13
CA HIS A 395 21.77 -20.08 0.86
C HIS A 395 20.77 -19.11 0.25
N LYS A 396 19.51 -19.53 0.14
CA LYS A 396 18.42 -18.61 -0.18
C LYS A 396 18.10 -17.76 1.05
N SER A 397 18.42 -16.47 0.99
CA SER A 397 18.21 -15.58 2.12
C SER A 397 16.72 -15.30 2.35
N PRO A 398 16.22 -15.38 3.60
CA PRO A 398 14.86 -14.96 3.93
C PRO A 398 14.72 -13.43 3.96
N ILE A 399 15.83 -12.69 4.08
CA ILE A 399 15.85 -11.23 4.08
C ILE A 399 16.51 -10.72 2.80
N ARG A 400 15.85 -9.79 2.11
CA ARG A 400 16.36 -9.09 0.93
C ARG A 400 16.25 -7.59 1.18
N GLY A 401 17.22 -6.81 0.68
CA GLY A 401 17.37 -5.39 0.98
C GLY A 401 18.14 -5.12 2.28
N ASP A 402 18.76 -6.14 2.87
CA ASP A 402 19.47 -6.00 4.14
C ASP A 402 20.78 -6.82 4.15
N ARG A 403 21.59 -6.62 5.19
CA ARG A 403 22.91 -7.23 5.36
C ARG A 403 22.82 -8.51 6.17
N MET A 404 23.45 -9.57 5.67
CA MET A 404 23.66 -10.82 6.39
C MET A 404 25.13 -11.02 6.72
N ARG A 405 25.39 -11.69 7.85
CA ARG A 405 26.72 -12.15 8.24
C ARG A 405 26.83 -13.65 8.01
N PHE A 406 27.92 -14.07 7.37
CA PHE A 406 28.27 -15.45 7.14
C PHE A 406 29.59 -15.78 7.84
N ALA A 407 29.58 -16.75 8.75
CA ALA A 407 30.79 -17.28 9.37
C ALA A 407 31.14 -18.64 8.76
N ILE A 408 32.37 -18.78 8.27
CA ILE A 408 32.87 -20.00 7.65
C ILE A 408 33.90 -20.62 8.59
N THR A 409 33.51 -21.71 9.25
CA THR A 409 34.27 -22.32 10.34
C THR A 409 34.74 -23.73 9.93
N PRO A 410 36.03 -23.90 9.59
CA PRO A 410 36.58 -25.22 9.34
C PRO A 410 36.70 -26.03 10.63
N ALA A 411 36.61 -27.35 10.50
CA ALA A 411 36.92 -28.29 11.56
C ALA A 411 37.93 -29.35 11.09
N VAL A 412 38.72 -29.85 12.03
CA VAL A 412 39.79 -30.84 11.84
C VAL A 412 39.63 -31.92 12.90
N GLU A 413 39.96 -33.17 12.56
CA GLU A 413 39.97 -34.25 13.54
C GLU A 413 41.35 -34.38 14.18
N PHE A 414 41.45 -34.16 15.48
CA PHE A 414 42.69 -34.26 16.26
C PHE A 414 42.49 -35.20 17.45
N ARG A 415 43.30 -36.28 17.50
CA ARG A 415 43.24 -37.29 18.57
C ARG A 415 41.83 -37.86 18.85
N GLY A 416 40.99 -37.95 17.81
CA GLY A 416 39.61 -38.44 17.90
C GLY A 416 38.58 -37.39 18.32
N THR A 417 39.00 -36.13 18.52
CA THR A 417 38.13 -34.98 18.81
C THR A 417 38.04 -34.08 17.57
N LYS A 418 36.86 -33.50 17.30
CA LYS A 418 36.71 -32.46 16.28
C LYS A 418 37.05 -31.11 16.88
N GLU A 419 38.15 -30.53 16.43
CA GLU A 419 38.55 -29.16 16.74
C GLU A 419 38.06 -28.21 15.66
N VAL A 420 37.57 -27.04 16.06
CA VAL A 420 37.05 -26.01 15.14
C VAL A 420 37.93 -24.77 15.19
N CYS A 421 37.97 -24.03 14.08
CA CYS A 421 38.63 -22.74 14.08
C CYS A 421 38.00 -21.81 15.12
N THR A 422 38.81 -21.34 16.07
CA THR A 422 38.35 -20.47 17.17
C THR A 422 38.04 -19.04 16.70
N ARG A 423 38.47 -18.67 15.49
CA ARG A 423 38.31 -17.32 14.95
C ARG A 423 38.03 -17.38 13.45
N PRO A 424 36.83 -17.83 13.05
CA PRO A 424 36.46 -17.92 11.64
C PRO A 424 36.38 -16.53 11.01
N ASP A 425 36.53 -16.49 9.68
CA ASP A 425 36.26 -15.28 8.93
C ASP A 425 34.75 -15.05 8.85
N VAL A 426 34.35 -13.80 9.11
CA VAL A 426 32.95 -13.37 9.09
C VAL A 426 32.81 -12.37 7.97
N HIS A 427 31.97 -12.70 6.99
CA HIS A 427 31.69 -11.90 5.82
C HIS A 427 30.33 -11.26 5.96
N GLU A 428 30.26 -9.95 5.79
CA GLU A 428 29.01 -9.20 5.82
C GLU A 428 28.63 -8.79 4.40
N ILE A 429 27.44 -9.20 3.96
CA ILE A 429 27.03 -9.15 2.57
C ILE A 429 25.65 -8.53 2.48
N PHE A 430 25.50 -7.54 1.60
CA PHE A 430 24.20 -6.94 1.30
C PHE A 430 23.43 -7.83 0.31
N ILE A 431 22.25 -8.28 0.72
CA ILE A 431 21.39 -9.09 -0.14
C ILE A 431 20.53 -8.13 -0.96
N THR A 432 20.79 -8.04 -2.27
CA THR A 432 20.00 -7.14 -3.12
C THR A 432 18.54 -7.58 -3.17
N ALA A 433 17.64 -6.65 -2.86
CA ALA A 433 16.21 -6.80 -3.08
C ALA A 433 15.86 -6.35 -4.50
N GLU A 434 15.02 -7.14 -5.17
CA GLU A 434 14.48 -6.79 -6.47
C GLU A 434 13.16 -6.06 -6.26
N LEU A 435 13.02 -4.89 -6.87
CA LEU A 435 11.80 -4.08 -6.81
C LEU A 435 10.74 -4.71 -7.73
N GLU A 436 9.77 -5.40 -7.16
CA GLU A 436 8.71 -6.08 -7.90
C GLU A 436 7.37 -5.33 -7.83
N LYS A 437 6.65 -5.29 -8.97
CA LYS A 437 5.27 -4.79 -9.01
C LYS A 437 4.32 -5.81 -8.43
N VAL A 438 3.66 -5.47 -7.33
CA VAL A 438 2.54 -6.26 -6.82
C VAL A 438 1.29 -5.99 -7.65
N SER A 439 0.64 -7.08 -8.06
CA SER A 439 -0.69 -7.05 -8.69
C SER A 439 -1.73 -7.55 -7.69
N LEU A 440 -2.92 -6.96 -7.72
CA LEU A 440 -4.04 -7.45 -6.93
C LEU A 440 -4.62 -8.68 -7.62
N GLU A 441 -4.72 -9.80 -6.90
CA GLU A 441 -5.44 -10.98 -7.39
C GLU A 441 -6.94 -10.72 -7.41
N MET A 442 -7.43 -10.01 -6.39
CA MET A 442 -8.83 -9.66 -6.25
C MET A 442 -8.98 -8.30 -5.59
N ALA A 443 -9.90 -7.50 -6.12
CA ALA A 443 -10.45 -6.33 -5.46
C ALA A 443 -11.95 -6.27 -5.75
N ARG A 444 -12.81 -6.30 -4.72
CA ARG A 444 -14.26 -6.18 -4.89
C ARG A 444 -14.97 -5.58 -3.67
N GLY A 445 -16.06 -4.86 -3.92
CA GLY A 445 -16.97 -4.43 -2.86
C GLY A 445 -17.74 -5.62 -2.28
N VAL A 446 -17.85 -5.68 -0.96
CA VAL A 446 -18.66 -6.65 -0.23
C VAL A 446 -19.53 -5.94 0.80
N ASN A 447 -20.77 -6.38 0.96
CA ASN A 447 -21.66 -5.87 2.00
C ASN A 447 -21.87 -6.98 3.03
N VAL A 448 -21.37 -6.79 4.25
CA VAL A 448 -21.44 -7.76 5.33
C VAL A 448 -22.32 -7.17 6.43
N GLY A 449 -23.58 -7.60 6.51
CA GLY A 449 -24.50 -7.17 7.57
C GLY A 449 -24.85 -5.68 7.57
N GLY A 450 -24.76 -5.01 6.41
CA GLY A 450 -24.96 -3.56 6.28
C GLY A 450 -23.66 -2.76 6.25
N ASP A 451 -22.52 -3.35 6.62
CA ASP A 451 -21.21 -2.73 6.49
C ASP A 451 -20.64 -2.96 5.09
N GLU A 452 -20.51 -1.88 4.32
CA GLU A 452 -19.82 -1.89 3.04
C GLU A 452 -18.30 -1.92 3.26
N ARG A 453 -17.65 -2.99 2.79
CA ARG A 453 -16.20 -3.18 2.84
C ARG A 453 -15.65 -3.46 1.45
N ILE A 454 -14.35 -3.37 1.32
CA ILE A 454 -13.62 -3.78 0.13
C ILE A 454 -12.81 -5.01 0.48
N HIS A 455 -12.96 -6.10 -0.26
CA HIS A 455 -12.14 -7.28 -0.10
C HIS A 455 -10.98 -7.22 -1.11
N ILE A 456 -9.76 -7.19 -0.61
CA ILE A 456 -8.52 -7.07 -1.37
C ILE A 456 -7.66 -8.30 -1.08
N THR A 457 -7.17 -8.96 -2.13
CA THR A 457 -6.25 -10.09 -2.05
C THR A 457 -5.05 -9.84 -2.94
N PHE A 458 -3.85 -10.08 -2.43
CA PHE A 458 -2.60 -10.00 -3.18
C PHE A 458 -1.55 -10.97 -2.62
N PHE A 459 -0.48 -11.22 -3.38
CA PHE A 459 0.67 -12.01 -2.93
C PHE A 459 1.84 -11.11 -2.58
N SER A 460 2.52 -11.44 -1.49
CA SER A 460 3.68 -10.69 -1.03
C SER A 460 4.86 -10.90 -1.98
N PRO A 461 5.53 -9.83 -2.43
CA PRO A 461 6.64 -9.91 -3.35
C PRO A 461 7.84 -10.57 -2.68
N ALA A 462 8.86 -10.91 -3.47
CA ALA A 462 10.05 -11.57 -2.96
C ALA A 462 10.89 -10.69 -2.02
N ALA A 463 10.70 -9.37 -2.07
CA ALA A 463 11.34 -8.39 -1.19
C ALA A 463 10.47 -7.14 -1.02
N GLY A 464 10.62 -6.48 0.12
CA GLY A 464 10.01 -5.18 0.39
C GLY A 464 8.68 -5.24 1.15
N GLN A 465 8.28 -4.07 1.61
CA GLN A 465 6.99 -3.83 2.23
C GLN A 465 5.95 -3.53 1.16
N VAL A 466 4.74 -4.07 1.32
CA VAL A 466 3.62 -3.72 0.44
C VAL A 466 2.70 -2.75 1.16
N LYS A 467 2.47 -1.60 0.53
CA LYS A 467 1.45 -0.63 0.93
C LYS A 467 0.28 -0.67 -0.04
N ILE A 468 -0.93 -0.84 0.49
CA ILE A 468 -2.15 -0.70 -0.31
C ILE A 468 -2.79 0.65 0.01
N TYR A 469 -2.89 1.50 -1.01
CA TYR A 469 -3.52 2.82 -0.92
C TYR A 469 -4.95 2.77 -1.46
N LEU A 470 -5.89 3.31 -0.69
CA LEU A 470 -7.23 3.66 -1.16
C LEU A 470 -7.31 5.17 -1.37
N SER A 471 -7.75 5.60 -2.54
CA SER A 471 -7.84 7.02 -2.89
C SER A 471 -9.07 7.34 -3.74
N PRO A 472 -9.59 8.58 -3.70
CA PRO A 472 -10.76 8.99 -4.48
C PRO A 472 -10.44 9.33 -5.94
N SER A 473 -9.17 9.31 -6.34
CA SER A 473 -8.71 9.63 -7.69
C SER A 473 -7.51 8.75 -8.08
N ALA A 474 -7.31 8.52 -9.37
CA ALA A 474 -6.16 7.75 -9.84
C ALA A 474 -4.82 8.45 -9.52
N PRO A 475 -3.77 7.71 -9.14
CA PRO A 475 -2.41 8.22 -9.08
C PRO A 475 -1.94 8.73 -10.45
N SER A 476 -0.91 9.57 -10.43
CA SER A 476 -0.28 10.05 -11.67
C SER A 476 0.22 8.88 -12.52
N PRO A 477 -0.12 8.79 -13.81
CA PRO A 477 0.28 7.68 -14.68
C PRO A 477 1.80 7.47 -14.74
N GLY A 478 2.59 8.53 -14.54
CA GLY A 478 4.05 8.49 -14.50
C GLY A 478 4.64 7.54 -13.45
N LEU A 479 3.93 7.30 -12.35
CA LEU A 479 4.45 6.54 -11.20
C LEU A 479 4.45 5.03 -11.42
N SER A 480 3.57 4.52 -12.26
CA SER A 480 3.47 3.08 -12.52
C SER A 480 4.45 2.59 -13.59
N PHE A 481 5.17 3.47 -14.31
CA PHE A 481 6.07 3.03 -15.39
C PHE A 481 7.43 2.54 -14.91
N GLN A 482 7.96 3.09 -13.81
CA GLN A 482 9.30 2.81 -13.33
C GLN A 482 9.38 2.92 -11.81
N ALA A 483 10.47 2.41 -11.23
CA ALA A 483 10.79 2.64 -9.83
C ALA A 483 10.99 4.15 -9.58
N VAL A 484 10.43 4.64 -8.46
CA VAL A 484 10.49 6.04 -8.05
C VAL A 484 10.98 6.14 -6.60
N PRO A 485 11.63 7.25 -6.20
CA PRO A 485 11.95 7.48 -4.79
C PRO A 485 10.67 7.55 -3.94
N VAL A 486 10.72 7.09 -2.69
CA VAL A 486 9.56 7.11 -1.78
C VAL A 486 8.99 8.52 -1.59
N GLU A 487 9.82 9.57 -1.62
CA GLU A 487 9.37 10.95 -1.51
C GLU A 487 8.50 11.40 -2.69
N ALA A 488 8.62 10.74 -3.85
CA ALA A 488 7.76 11.03 -5.01
C ALA A 488 6.31 10.61 -4.75
N LEU A 489 6.08 9.57 -3.95
CA LEU A 489 4.74 9.12 -3.55
C LEU A 489 4.03 10.22 -2.74
N GLY A 490 4.75 10.89 -1.85
CA GLY A 490 4.22 12.00 -1.04
C GLY A 490 3.94 13.29 -1.81
N ARG A 491 4.39 13.40 -3.07
CA ARG A 491 4.08 14.54 -3.96
C ARG A 491 2.85 14.28 -4.83
N ASP A 492 2.45 13.02 -4.96
CA ASP A 492 1.25 12.64 -5.69
C ASP A 492 0.02 12.81 -4.80
N GLN A 493 -0.98 13.54 -5.30
CA GLN A 493 -2.15 13.88 -4.48
C GLN A 493 -2.94 12.63 -4.07
N ALA A 494 -3.10 11.64 -4.97
CA ALA A 494 -3.89 10.45 -4.68
C ALA A 494 -3.21 9.57 -3.62
N LEU A 495 -1.89 9.43 -3.68
CA LEU A 495 -1.13 8.61 -2.72
C LEU A 495 -0.84 9.36 -1.41
N ALA A 496 -0.63 10.67 -1.44
CA ALA A 496 -0.37 11.47 -0.24
C ALA A 496 -1.61 11.65 0.64
N GLU A 497 -2.80 11.82 0.04
CA GLU A 497 -4.08 11.94 0.75
C GLU A 497 -4.80 10.59 0.90
N GLY A 498 -4.25 9.53 0.31
CA GLY A 498 -4.80 8.19 0.32
C GLY A 498 -4.76 7.53 1.69
N ARG A 499 -5.72 6.63 1.95
CA ARG A 499 -5.77 5.80 3.15
C ARG A 499 -4.96 4.53 2.94
N VAL A 500 -3.95 4.31 3.77
CA VAL A 500 -3.17 3.07 3.77
C VAL A 500 -3.93 2.00 4.56
N VAL A 501 -4.19 0.85 3.93
CA VAL A 501 -4.98 -0.25 4.51
C VAL A 501 -4.19 -1.54 4.72
N ALA A 502 -3.00 -1.62 4.15
CA ALA A 502 -1.98 -2.62 4.44
C ALA A 502 -0.63 -1.91 4.40
N ASP A 503 0.26 -2.24 5.34
CA ASP A 503 1.57 -1.60 5.48
C ASP A 503 2.56 -2.53 6.17
N GLU A 504 2.74 -3.74 5.61
CA GLU A 504 3.50 -4.81 6.26
C GLU A 504 4.43 -5.50 5.27
N GLN A 505 5.56 -5.99 5.79
CA GLN A 505 6.46 -6.88 5.07
C GLN A 505 6.15 -8.31 5.49
N ASN A 506 5.80 -9.14 4.51
CA ASN A 506 5.39 -10.52 4.71
C ASN A 506 6.32 -11.48 3.92
N PRO A 507 6.43 -12.74 4.33
CA PRO A 507 7.11 -13.80 3.59
C PRO A 507 6.77 -13.83 2.08
N GLU A 508 7.79 -14.11 1.25
CA GLU A 508 7.67 -14.26 -0.20
C GLU A 508 6.54 -15.24 -0.56
N GLY A 509 5.60 -14.80 -1.42
CA GLY A 509 4.50 -15.62 -1.91
C GLY A 509 3.37 -15.88 -0.91
N GLU A 510 3.38 -15.26 0.27
CA GLU A 510 2.25 -15.32 1.19
C GLU A 510 1.05 -14.55 0.62
N GLN A 511 -0.12 -15.20 0.62
CA GLN A 511 -1.39 -14.57 0.26
C GLN A 511 -1.88 -13.70 1.43
N ILE A 512 -2.13 -12.43 1.15
CA ILE A 512 -2.63 -11.47 2.13
C ILE A 512 -4.04 -11.05 1.74
N ASP A 513 -4.98 -11.22 2.68
CA ASP A 513 -6.37 -10.82 2.55
C ASP A 513 -6.66 -9.64 3.49
N VAL A 514 -7.17 -8.54 2.94
CA VAL A 514 -7.47 -7.32 3.69
C VAL A 514 -8.91 -6.89 3.41
N GLN A 515 -9.64 -6.48 4.46
CA GLN A 515 -11.04 -6.08 4.36
C GLN A 515 -11.31 -4.69 4.97
N PRO A 516 -10.71 -3.61 4.43
CA PRO A 516 -10.98 -2.26 4.89
C PRO A 516 -12.45 -1.86 4.68
N MET A 517 -12.92 -0.94 5.52
CA MET A 517 -14.23 -0.31 5.30
C MET A 517 -14.21 0.55 4.05
N TRP A 518 -15.28 0.50 3.26
CA TRP A 518 -15.45 1.41 2.13
C TRP A 518 -15.73 2.82 2.68
N PRO A 519 -14.88 3.83 2.39
CA PRO A 519 -15.10 5.20 2.88
C PRO A 519 -16.46 5.77 2.46
N ALA A 520 -17.26 6.22 3.42
CA ALA A 520 -18.65 6.63 3.17
C ALA A 520 -18.78 7.79 2.17
N GLU A 521 -17.74 8.63 2.10
CA GLU A 521 -17.66 9.82 1.26
C GLU A 521 -17.17 9.56 -0.17
N TRP A 522 -16.73 8.34 -0.50
CA TRP A 522 -16.21 7.98 -1.82
C TRP A 522 -17.14 7.06 -2.59
N ASP A 523 -17.66 7.53 -3.71
CA ASP A 523 -18.44 6.68 -4.63
C ASP A 523 -17.55 5.90 -5.62
N GLU A 524 -16.28 6.29 -5.74
CA GLU A 524 -15.26 5.61 -6.53
C GLU A 524 -13.99 5.49 -5.69
N VAL A 525 -13.36 4.32 -5.72
CA VAL A 525 -12.14 4.03 -4.97
C VAL A 525 -11.10 3.45 -5.92
N HIS A 526 -9.95 4.12 -5.99
CA HIS A 526 -8.75 3.66 -6.64
C HIS A 526 -7.89 2.92 -5.63
N ILE A 527 -7.62 1.65 -5.91
CA ILE A 527 -6.87 0.73 -5.06
C ILE A 527 -5.52 0.53 -5.71
N THR A 528 -4.47 1.08 -5.10
CA THR A 528 -3.13 1.09 -5.67
C THR A 528 -2.16 0.35 -4.76
N PRO A 529 -1.64 -0.82 -5.20
CA PRO A 529 -0.54 -1.48 -4.51
C PRO A 529 0.79 -0.77 -4.80
N VAL A 530 1.60 -0.61 -3.77
CA VAL A 530 2.94 -0.02 -3.86
C VAL A 530 3.91 -0.91 -3.10
N THR A 531 4.94 -1.41 -3.79
CA THR A 531 6.04 -2.14 -3.17
C THR A 531 7.15 -1.17 -2.84
N ILE A 532 7.68 -1.22 -1.62
CA ILE A 532 8.75 -0.35 -1.14
C ILE A 532 9.92 -1.21 -0.68
N VAL A 533 11.12 -0.90 -1.18
CA VAL A 533 12.39 -1.46 -0.69
C VAL A 533 13.35 -0.29 -0.55
N ASP A 534 13.94 -0.15 0.64
CA ASP A 534 14.82 0.97 0.99
C ASP A 534 14.12 2.32 0.68
N ASP A 535 14.78 3.21 -0.07
CA ASP A 535 14.27 4.53 -0.46
C ASP A 535 13.55 4.52 -1.83
N MET A 536 13.29 3.34 -2.40
CA MET A 536 12.66 3.19 -3.71
C MET A 536 11.32 2.45 -3.62
N ALA A 537 10.40 2.84 -4.49
CA ALA A 537 9.07 2.27 -4.58
C ALA A 537 8.71 1.93 -6.03
N VAL A 538 7.93 0.87 -6.23
CA VAL A 538 7.22 0.63 -7.49
C VAL A 538 5.73 0.64 -7.25
N VAL A 539 5.02 1.42 -8.05
CA VAL A 539 3.57 1.46 -8.06
C VAL A 539 3.07 0.38 -9.02
N GLY A 540 2.24 -0.52 -8.50
CA GLY A 540 1.57 -1.56 -9.29
C GLY A 540 0.33 -1.03 -10.01
N ASP A 541 -0.44 -1.94 -10.60
CA ASP A 541 -1.63 -1.57 -11.36
C ASP A 541 -2.78 -1.16 -10.42
N THR A 542 -3.39 -0.02 -10.72
CA THR A 542 -4.53 0.50 -9.95
C THR A 542 -5.83 -0.16 -10.39
N GLU A 543 -6.49 -0.87 -9.48
CA GLU A 543 -7.87 -1.33 -9.66
C GLU A 543 -8.86 -0.26 -9.22
N VAL A 544 -10.02 -0.17 -9.89
CA VAL A 544 -11.05 0.83 -9.58
C VAL A 544 -12.35 0.15 -9.26
N LEU A 545 -12.92 0.50 -8.11
CA LEU A 545 -14.24 0.06 -7.68
C LEU A 545 -15.18 1.25 -7.59
N GLN A 546 -16.39 1.05 -8.10
CA GLN A 546 -17.45 2.05 -8.06
C GLN A 546 -18.60 1.58 -7.15
N ARG A 547 -19.25 2.54 -6.51
CA ARG A 547 -20.45 2.36 -5.69
C ARG A 547 -21.50 3.34 -6.21
N VAL A 548 -22.60 2.79 -6.71
CA VAL A 548 -23.73 3.59 -7.20
C VAL A 548 -24.85 3.54 -6.17
N ARG A 549 -25.32 4.70 -5.72
CA ARG A 549 -26.42 4.80 -4.78
C ARG A 549 -27.79 4.70 -5.49
N PRO A 550 -28.84 4.18 -4.82
CA PRO A 550 -30.20 4.22 -5.35
C PRO A 550 -30.69 5.65 -5.60
N ILE A 551 -31.73 5.79 -6.41
CA ILE A 551 -32.35 7.10 -6.68
C ILE A 551 -33.28 7.50 -5.54
N GLU A 552 -33.09 8.70 -5.01
CA GLU A 552 -33.94 9.32 -4.00
C GLU A 552 -34.87 10.39 -4.58
N HIS A 553 -35.96 10.68 -3.85
CA HIS A 553 -36.92 11.74 -4.17
C HIS A 553 -37.52 11.69 -5.59
N ALA A 554 -37.59 10.50 -6.19
CA ALA A 554 -38.15 10.30 -7.51
C ALA A 554 -39.66 10.60 -7.53
N LYS A 555 -40.09 11.41 -8.50
CA LYS A 555 -41.47 11.85 -8.69
C LYS A 555 -41.83 11.79 -10.16
N LEU A 556 -43.04 11.32 -10.45
CA LEU A 556 -43.64 11.29 -11.77
C LEU A 556 -44.85 12.24 -11.79
N VAL A 557 -44.84 13.22 -12.69
CA VAL A 557 -45.88 14.25 -12.78
C VAL A 557 -46.44 14.32 -14.20
N GLU A 558 -47.77 14.30 -14.29
CA GLU A 558 -48.50 14.50 -15.54
C GLU A 558 -48.41 15.97 -15.99
N ARG A 559 -48.07 16.21 -17.25
CA ARG A 559 -47.94 17.55 -17.85
C ARG A 559 -48.61 17.58 -19.21
N THR A 560 -49.90 17.90 -19.25
CA THR A 560 -50.73 18.11 -20.46
C THR A 560 -50.69 16.98 -21.49
N ASP A 561 -49.57 16.84 -22.21
CA ASP A 561 -49.28 15.91 -23.29
C ASP A 561 -48.09 14.96 -23.01
N SER A 562 -47.41 15.10 -21.86
CA SER A 562 -46.23 14.33 -21.50
C SER A 562 -46.14 14.05 -20.00
N GLN A 563 -45.27 13.13 -19.60
CA GLN A 563 -44.93 12.87 -18.21
C GLN A 563 -43.52 13.36 -17.91
N LEU A 564 -43.40 14.13 -16.83
CA LEU A 564 -42.12 14.61 -16.34
C LEU A 564 -41.70 13.80 -15.11
N VAL A 565 -40.53 13.18 -15.20
CA VAL A 565 -39.89 12.49 -14.09
C VAL A 565 -38.75 13.34 -13.55
N THR A 566 -38.76 13.58 -12.24
CA THR A 566 -37.72 14.33 -11.53
C THR A 566 -37.23 13.52 -10.34
N PHE A 567 -35.93 13.51 -10.11
CA PHE A 567 -35.25 12.87 -8.99
C PHE A 567 -33.97 13.62 -8.61
N GLU A 568 -33.41 13.32 -7.45
CA GLU A 568 -32.06 13.77 -7.10
C GLU A 568 -31.03 12.91 -7.81
N TRP A 569 -29.99 13.53 -8.38
CA TRP A 569 -28.99 12.78 -9.12
C TRP A 569 -28.28 11.78 -8.17
N PRO A 570 -28.31 10.48 -8.49
CA PRO A 570 -27.78 9.46 -7.59
C PRO A 570 -26.26 9.54 -7.49
N ALA A 571 -25.75 9.53 -6.27
CA ALA A 571 -24.32 9.53 -5.98
C ALA A 571 -23.63 8.31 -6.63
N GLY A 572 -22.45 8.55 -7.21
CA GLY A 572 -21.69 7.55 -7.96
C GLY A 572 -22.22 7.16 -9.35
N ALA A 573 -23.38 7.66 -9.78
CA ALA A 573 -23.89 7.35 -11.11
C ALA A 573 -23.33 8.31 -12.17
N SER A 574 -22.84 7.75 -13.29
CA SER A 574 -22.55 8.55 -14.50
C SER A 574 -23.76 8.64 -15.43
N MET A 575 -24.73 7.72 -15.31
CA MET A 575 -26.01 7.81 -16.01
C MET A 575 -27.17 7.14 -15.27
N VAL A 576 -28.38 7.42 -15.73
CA VAL A 576 -29.60 6.71 -15.35
C VAL A 576 -30.25 6.11 -16.60
N LYS A 577 -30.43 4.79 -16.61
CA LYS A 577 -31.24 4.08 -17.61
C LYS A 577 -32.70 4.27 -17.28
N ILE A 578 -33.50 4.65 -18.27
CA ILE A 578 -34.94 4.70 -18.16
C ILE A 578 -35.55 3.60 -19.03
N GLU A 579 -36.31 2.74 -18.37
CA GLU A 579 -37.08 1.66 -19.00
C GLU A 579 -38.55 1.78 -18.59
N THR A 580 -39.44 1.26 -19.42
CA THR A 580 -40.87 1.13 -19.08
C THR A 580 -41.27 -0.33 -19.07
N ALA A 581 -42.27 -0.68 -18.27
CA ALA A 581 -42.88 -2.01 -18.24
C ALA A 581 -44.40 -1.89 -18.12
N PRO A 582 -45.18 -2.89 -18.56
CA PRO A 582 -46.62 -2.92 -18.33
C PRO A 582 -46.98 -2.78 -16.85
N THR A 583 -48.14 -2.18 -16.58
CA THR A 583 -48.65 -2.02 -15.21
C THR A 583 -48.64 -3.36 -14.46
N GLY A 584 -48.09 -3.34 -13.24
CA GLY A 584 -47.99 -4.52 -12.39
C GLY A 584 -46.79 -5.44 -12.68
N SER A 585 -46.03 -5.21 -13.77
CA SER A 585 -44.78 -5.93 -14.04
C SER A 585 -43.55 -5.05 -13.82
N THR A 586 -42.47 -5.68 -13.36
CA THR A 586 -41.10 -5.12 -13.34
C THR A 586 -40.09 -6.15 -13.86
N ALA A 587 -40.57 -7.26 -14.44
CA ALA A 587 -39.73 -8.36 -14.90
C ALA A 587 -38.86 -7.90 -16.08
N PRO A 588 -37.56 -8.23 -16.13
CA PRO A 588 -36.64 -7.77 -17.18
C PRO A 588 -37.13 -8.03 -18.62
N GLU A 589 -37.80 -9.16 -18.85
CA GLU A 589 -38.37 -9.56 -20.15
C GLU A 589 -39.50 -8.66 -20.64
N ASP A 590 -40.21 -7.98 -19.72
CA ASP A 590 -41.32 -7.08 -20.04
C ASP A 590 -40.84 -5.62 -20.19
N ARG A 591 -39.55 -5.35 -19.96
CA ARG A 591 -39.00 -3.99 -19.97
C ARG A 591 -38.69 -3.55 -21.40
N THR A 592 -39.12 -2.35 -21.72
CA THR A 592 -38.76 -1.64 -22.95
C THR A 592 -37.78 -0.53 -22.61
N ALA A 593 -36.57 -0.58 -23.17
CA ALA A 593 -35.58 0.46 -22.98
C ALA A 593 -36.03 1.74 -23.70
N HIS A 594 -36.06 2.85 -22.98
CA HIS A 594 -36.60 4.11 -23.49
C HIS A 594 -35.49 5.10 -23.86
N THR A 595 -34.59 5.39 -22.91
CA THR A 595 -33.48 6.33 -23.10
C THR A 595 -32.52 6.25 -21.91
N GLU A 596 -31.35 6.86 -22.07
CA GLU A 596 -30.36 7.07 -21.02
C GLU A 596 -30.13 8.57 -20.83
N TYR A 597 -29.95 8.98 -19.58
CA TYR A 597 -29.62 10.37 -19.23
C TYR A 597 -28.32 10.37 -18.46
N ASP A 598 -27.39 11.27 -18.84
CA ASP A 598 -26.32 11.73 -17.97
C ASP A 598 -26.81 12.93 -17.14
N GLU A 599 -26.03 13.33 -16.13
CA GLU A 599 -26.45 14.39 -15.21
C GLU A 599 -26.62 15.74 -15.93
N LYS A 600 -25.73 16.01 -16.88
CA LYS A 600 -25.71 17.27 -17.63
C LYS A 600 -26.98 17.41 -18.45
N ARG A 601 -27.39 16.36 -19.15
CA ARG A 601 -28.63 16.26 -19.91
C ARG A 601 -29.83 16.40 -18.98
N TYR A 602 -29.85 15.67 -17.86
CA TYR A 602 -30.93 15.71 -16.90
C TYR A 602 -31.17 17.12 -16.35
N ARG A 603 -30.10 17.80 -15.88
CA ARG A 603 -30.17 19.16 -15.34
C ARG A 603 -30.58 20.18 -16.41
N ARG A 604 -30.06 20.06 -17.64
CA ARG A 604 -30.41 20.93 -18.77
C ARG A 604 -31.89 20.81 -19.15
N ASP A 605 -32.40 19.58 -19.18
CA ASP A 605 -33.77 19.31 -19.63
C ASP A 605 -34.80 19.50 -18.49
N GLY A 606 -34.31 19.67 -17.25
CA GLY A 606 -35.11 19.91 -16.04
C GLY A 606 -35.84 18.66 -15.53
N GLY A 607 -35.39 17.47 -15.95
CA GLY A 607 -36.08 16.19 -15.72
C GLY A 607 -36.07 15.30 -16.96
N VAL A 608 -36.61 14.09 -16.82
CA VAL A 608 -36.82 13.15 -17.93
C VAL A 608 -38.25 13.29 -18.43
N ARG A 609 -38.43 13.58 -19.72
CA ARG A 609 -39.76 13.65 -20.35
C ARG A 609 -40.06 12.34 -21.08
N LEU A 610 -41.23 11.77 -20.80
CA LEU A 610 -41.73 10.52 -21.35
C LEU A 610 -43.12 10.73 -21.96
N HIS A 611 -43.52 9.82 -22.85
CA HIS A 611 -44.88 9.72 -23.38
C HIS A 611 -45.41 8.33 -23.03
N LEU A 612 -45.82 8.19 -21.78
CA LEU A 612 -46.24 6.92 -21.21
C LEU A 612 -47.62 6.53 -21.72
N ASN A 613 -47.87 5.23 -21.71
CA ASN A 613 -49.13 4.67 -22.16
C ASN A 613 -50.32 5.19 -21.32
N SER A 614 -51.38 5.64 -21.99
CA SER A 614 -52.61 6.15 -21.37
C SER A 614 -53.34 5.12 -20.48
N TYR A 615 -53.03 3.84 -20.65
CA TYR A 615 -53.54 2.72 -19.83
C TYR A 615 -52.70 2.45 -18.57
N GLY A 616 -51.60 3.19 -18.38
CA GLY A 616 -50.67 3.04 -17.27
C GLY A 616 -49.49 2.12 -17.60
N GLU A 617 -48.35 2.44 -17.00
CA GLU A 617 -47.06 1.75 -17.13
C GLU A 617 -46.21 1.97 -15.87
N ASN A 618 -45.26 1.07 -15.62
CA ASN A 618 -44.21 1.27 -14.64
C ASN A 618 -42.98 1.89 -15.31
N VAL A 619 -42.43 2.95 -14.73
CA VAL A 619 -41.15 3.54 -15.15
C VAL A 619 -40.07 3.05 -14.20
N LEU A 620 -39.04 2.41 -14.74
CA LEU A 620 -37.89 1.93 -13.99
C LEU A 620 -36.69 2.84 -14.26
N LEU A 621 -36.12 3.37 -13.19
CA LEU A 621 -34.95 4.22 -13.20
C LEU A 621 -33.78 3.44 -12.60
N THR A 622 -32.83 3.02 -13.44
CA THR A 622 -31.66 2.25 -13.01
C THR A 622 -30.42 3.13 -13.07
N PRO A 623 -29.92 3.63 -11.94
CA PRO A 623 -28.67 4.39 -11.91
C PRO A 623 -27.48 3.45 -12.09
N ARG A 624 -26.50 3.89 -12.86
CA ARG A 624 -25.30 3.11 -13.14
C ARG A 624 -24.07 3.96 -13.41
N SER A 625 -22.93 3.31 -13.26
CA SER A 625 -21.64 3.81 -13.69
C SER A 625 -20.90 2.80 -14.54
N MET A 626 -20.07 3.29 -15.45
CA MET A 626 -19.19 2.46 -16.26
C MET A 626 -17.74 2.89 -16.03
N TYR A 627 -16.88 1.90 -15.75
CA TYR A 627 -15.43 2.08 -15.70
C TYR A 627 -14.76 0.91 -16.41
N ALA A 628 -13.83 1.19 -17.32
CA ALA A 628 -13.11 0.18 -18.11
C ALA A 628 -14.02 -0.89 -18.76
N GLY A 629 -15.24 -0.50 -19.17
CA GLY A 629 -16.22 -1.42 -19.78
C GLY A 629 -16.99 -2.31 -18.80
N ARG A 630 -16.76 -2.19 -17.49
CA ARG A 630 -17.56 -2.83 -16.44
C ARG A 630 -18.66 -1.90 -15.97
N GLU A 631 -19.88 -2.42 -15.88
CA GLU A 631 -21.06 -1.69 -15.39
C GLU A 631 -21.30 -2.01 -13.91
N THR A 632 -21.47 -0.97 -13.09
CA THR A 632 -21.96 -1.07 -11.71
C THR A 632 -23.30 -0.35 -11.62
N SER A 633 -24.33 -1.01 -11.09
CA SER A 633 -25.71 -0.50 -11.06
C SER A 633 -26.33 -0.66 -9.68
N ALA A 634 -27.16 0.30 -9.26
CA ALA A 634 -27.96 0.17 -8.05
C ALA A 634 -29.32 -0.48 -8.34
N THR A 635 -30.05 -0.83 -7.28
CA THR A 635 -31.43 -1.33 -7.38
C THR A 635 -32.31 -0.30 -8.12
N PRO A 636 -33.09 -0.72 -9.14
CA PRO A 636 -33.96 0.19 -9.86
C PRO A 636 -35.04 0.81 -8.98
N THR A 637 -35.25 2.12 -9.13
CA THR A 637 -36.40 2.83 -8.53
C THR A 637 -37.59 2.73 -9.48
N VAL A 638 -38.74 2.27 -8.99
CA VAL A 638 -39.94 2.05 -9.79
C VAL A 638 -40.99 3.12 -9.50
N LEU A 639 -41.46 3.79 -10.55
CA LEU A 639 -42.55 4.77 -10.48
C LEU A 639 -43.75 4.24 -11.24
N ALA A 640 -44.86 4.01 -10.54
CA ALA A 640 -46.10 3.57 -11.16
C ALA A 640 -46.85 4.76 -11.77
N TYR A 641 -47.01 4.76 -13.09
CA TYR A 641 -47.92 5.66 -13.79
C TYR A 641 -49.26 4.96 -13.98
N ARG A 642 -50.32 5.50 -13.35
CA ARG A 642 -51.66 4.92 -13.44
C ARG A 642 -52.30 5.03 -14.82
N GLY A 643 -51.79 5.92 -15.69
CA GLY A 643 -52.45 6.26 -16.95
C GLY A 643 -53.41 7.45 -16.81
N LEU A 644 -53.71 8.03 -17.96
CA LEU A 644 -54.67 9.12 -18.13
C LEU A 644 -55.45 8.89 -19.43
N ARG A 645 -56.73 8.55 -19.31
CA ARG A 645 -57.69 8.53 -20.40
C ARG A 645 -58.19 9.95 -20.66
N GLN A 646 -57.98 10.42 -21.89
CA GLN A 646 -58.48 11.72 -22.33
C GLN A 646 -59.68 11.49 -23.25
N TYR A 647 -60.85 11.97 -22.83
CA TYR A 647 -62.04 12.02 -23.65
C TYR A 647 -62.16 13.41 -24.27
N ARG A 648 -62.52 13.44 -25.56
CA ARG A 648 -62.67 14.68 -26.31
C ARG A 648 -64.07 14.81 -26.83
N TYR A 649 -64.58 16.03 -26.83
CA TYR A 649 -65.88 16.31 -27.42
C TYR A 649 -65.91 17.57 -28.27
N SER A 650 -66.77 17.54 -29.28
CA SER A 650 -67.12 18.70 -30.10
C SER A 650 -68.62 18.95 -30.05
N LEU A 651 -68.98 20.22 -30.00
CA LEU A 651 -70.36 20.67 -30.17
C LEU A 651 -70.47 21.42 -31.50
N SER A 652 -71.52 21.12 -32.25
CA SER A 652 -71.78 21.71 -33.57
C SER A 652 -73.27 21.98 -33.75
N ASN A 653 -73.61 23.07 -34.43
CA ASN A 653 -75.00 23.38 -34.74
C ASN A 653 -75.38 22.67 -36.04
N GLU A 654 -76.15 21.61 -35.93
CA GLU A 654 -76.59 20.78 -37.06
C GLU A 654 -78.07 20.42 -36.86
N HIS A 655 -78.82 20.24 -37.95
CA HIS A 655 -80.22 19.78 -37.91
C HIS A 655 -81.18 20.60 -37.02
N GLY A 656 -80.92 21.90 -36.85
CA GLY A 656 -81.73 22.80 -36.02
C GLY A 656 -81.50 22.67 -34.49
N GLY A 657 -80.61 21.78 -34.06
CA GLY A 657 -80.21 21.60 -32.66
C GLY A 657 -78.69 21.61 -32.50
N ILE A 658 -78.20 21.08 -31.37
CA ILE A 658 -76.76 20.92 -31.11
C ILE A 658 -76.40 19.44 -31.18
N VAL A 659 -75.44 19.10 -32.03
CA VAL A 659 -74.83 17.77 -32.11
C VAL A 659 -73.57 17.74 -31.27
N LEU A 660 -73.56 16.82 -30.29
CA LEU A 660 -72.42 16.46 -29.46
C LEU A 660 -71.76 15.20 -30.02
N ARG A 661 -70.50 15.29 -30.41
CA ARG A 661 -69.66 14.14 -30.77
C ARG A 661 -68.62 13.93 -29.67
N LEU A 662 -68.48 12.70 -29.20
CA LEU A 662 -67.57 12.34 -28.11
C LEU A 662 -66.75 11.11 -28.52
N TRP A 663 -65.46 11.13 -28.22
CA TRP A 663 -64.52 10.05 -28.52
C TRP A 663 -63.42 9.96 -27.45
N CYS A 664 -62.65 8.88 -27.46
CA CYS A 664 -61.50 8.69 -26.58
C CYS A 664 -60.21 8.92 -27.39
N GLU A 665 -59.24 9.65 -26.84
CA GLU A 665 -57.92 9.78 -27.45
C GLU A 665 -57.03 8.59 -27.10
N GLY A 666 -56.21 8.16 -28.07
CA GLY A 666 -55.22 7.10 -27.86
C GLY A 666 -55.79 5.68 -27.92
N GLY A 667 -56.98 5.51 -28.49
CA GLY A 667 -57.62 4.20 -28.67
C GLY A 667 -59.02 4.10 -28.07
N ASP A 668 -59.77 3.12 -28.57
CA ASP A 668 -61.13 2.82 -28.12
C ASP A 668 -61.22 2.58 -26.61
N ASP A 669 -62.34 3.02 -26.04
CA ASP A 669 -62.73 2.67 -24.68
C ASP A 669 -64.05 1.89 -24.71
N ARG A 670 -63.99 0.63 -24.23
CA ARG A 670 -65.16 -0.26 -24.12
C ARG A 670 -65.87 -0.16 -22.77
N ASN A 671 -65.35 0.66 -21.85
CA ASN A 671 -65.97 0.93 -20.56
C ASN A 671 -65.85 2.43 -20.20
N PRO A 672 -66.38 3.32 -21.05
CA PRO A 672 -66.26 4.76 -20.84
C PRO A 672 -67.10 5.21 -19.63
N PRO A 673 -66.77 6.35 -19.01
CA PRO A 673 -67.54 6.88 -17.90
C PRO A 673 -68.91 7.38 -18.38
N THR A 674 -69.77 7.72 -17.42
CA THR A 674 -71.00 8.48 -17.70
C THR A 674 -70.66 9.96 -17.82
N PHE A 675 -71.33 10.66 -18.74
CA PHE A 675 -71.17 12.10 -18.93
C PHE A 675 -72.49 12.84 -18.72
N THR A 676 -72.40 14.14 -18.41
CA THR A 676 -73.54 15.07 -18.39
C THR A 676 -73.15 16.36 -19.09
N LEU A 677 -74.07 16.92 -19.87
CA LEU A 677 -73.89 18.20 -20.55
C LEU A 677 -74.58 19.29 -19.74
N VAL A 678 -73.82 20.21 -19.16
CA VAL A 678 -74.35 21.30 -18.33
C VAL A 678 -74.40 22.58 -19.16
N HIS A 679 -75.49 23.33 -19.03
CA HIS A 679 -75.64 24.66 -19.60
C HIS A 679 -75.73 25.74 -18.51
N HIS A 680 -75.13 26.91 -18.75
CA HIS A 680 -75.22 28.05 -17.86
C HIS A 680 -75.22 29.38 -18.64
N PRO A 681 -76.08 30.38 -18.32
CA PRO A 681 -76.22 31.61 -19.11
C PRO A 681 -75.02 32.59 -19.02
N VAL A 682 -74.35 32.72 -17.86
CA VAL A 682 -73.36 33.80 -17.65
C VAL A 682 -72.04 33.40 -16.98
N ARG A 683 -71.90 32.17 -16.47
CA ARG A 683 -70.70 31.72 -15.75
C ARG A 683 -69.75 31.01 -16.70
N PHE A 684 -68.46 31.36 -16.62
CA PHE A 684 -67.37 30.67 -17.29
C PHE A 684 -66.07 30.83 -16.46
N PRO A 685 -65.26 29.76 -16.27
CA PRO A 685 -65.50 28.37 -16.68
C PRO A 685 -66.62 27.71 -15.87
N LEU A 686 -67.38 26.80 -16.51
CA LEU A 686 -68.44 26.02 -15.85
C LEU A 686 -67.84 24.95 -14.92
N SER A 687 -68.56 24.61 -13.85
CA SER A 687 -68.40 23.43 -13.01
C SER A 687 -69.65 22.54 -13.06
N LEU A 688 -69.56 21.32 -12.51
CA LEU A 688 -70.70 20.41 -12.44
C LEU A 688 -71.85 20.96 -11.56
N GLU A 689 -71.50 21.69 -10.50
CA GLU A 689 -72.44 22.26 -9.53
C GLU A 689 -73.34 23.35 -10.14
N ASP A 690 -72.92 23.97 -11.25
CA ASP A 690 -73.68 24.97 -11.99
C ASP A 690 -75.07 24.50 -12.42
N ALA A 691 -75.23 23.19 -12.60
CA ALA A 691 -76.52 22.62 -12.96
C ALA A 691 -77.63 22.90 -11.93
N MET A 692 -77.30 23.30 -10.70
CA MET A 692 -78.26 23.61 -9.64
C MET A 692 -78.66 25.10 -9.60
N GLU A 693 -78.00 25.97 -10.37
CA GLU A 693 -78.26 27.42 -10.35
C GLU A 693 -79.47 27.84 -11.20
N GLN A 694 -80.09 28.97 -10.84
CA GLN A 694 -81.30 29.43 -11.51
C GLN A 694 -81.03 29.84 -12.96
N GLY A 695 -81.66 29.12 -13.90
CA GLY A 695 -81.50 29.35 -15.35
C GLY A 695 -80.36 28.56 -15.99
N ALA A 696 -79.61 27.81 -15.20
CA ALA A 696 -78.68 26.77 -15.62
C ALA A 696 -79.33 25.37 -15.46
N GLY A 697 -78.66 24.33 -15.94
CA GLY A 697 -79.16 22.97 -15.78
C GLY A 697 -78.43 21.92 -16.61
N GLU A 698 -78.78 20.65 -16.36
CA GLU A 698 -78.38 19.53 -17.21
C GLU A 698 -79.25 19.47 -18.47
N CYS A 699 -78.61 19.29 -19.61
CA CYS A 699 -79.28 19.17 -20.90
C CYS A 699 -79.85 17.76 -21.08
N ARG A 700 -81.05 17.65 -21.65
CA ARG A 700 -81.57 16.37 -22.14
C ARG A 700 -81.08 16.13 -23.57
N VAL A 701 -80.23 15.13 -23.75
CA VAL A 701 -79.69 14.74 -25.06
C VAL A 701 -80.21 13.36 -25.47
N ALA A 702 -80.45 13.17 -26.76
CA ALA A 702 -80.87 11.90 -27.33
C ALA A 702 -79.74 11.30 -28.16
N GLN A 703 -79.46 10.00 -28.00
CA GLN A 703 -78.43 9.33 -28.79
C GLN A 703 -78.86 9.23 -30.26
N ILE A 704 -77.93 9.52 -31.17
CA ILE A 704 -78.09 9.28 -32.61
C ILE A 704 -77.53 7.89 -32.89
N LEU A 705 -78.39 6.99 -33.38
CA LEU A 705 -77.96 5.62 -33.68
C LEU A 705 -77.06 5.60 -34.93
N PRO A 706 -75.99 4.76 -34.94
CA PRO A 706 -75.10 4.65 -36.10
C PRO A 706 -75.88 4.39 -37.39
N GLY A 707 -75.59 5.16 -38.44
CA GLY A 707 -76.23 5.04 -39.75
C GLY A 707 -77.64 5.66 -39.87
N GLN A 708 -78.14 6.33 -38.83
CA GLN A 708 -79.43 7.03 -38.86
C GLN A 708 -79.25 8.52 -38.56
N THR A 709 -79.85 9.40 -39.37
CA THR A 709 -79.79 10.86 -39.18
C THR A 709 -81.09 11.46 -38.63
N THR A 710 -82.16 10.66 -38.50
CA THR A 710 -83.51 11.14 -38.13
C THR A 710 -84.17 10.37 -36.99
N THR A 711 -83.57 9.27 -36.54
CA THR A 711 -84.09 8.48 -35.41
C THR A 711 -83.25 8.75 -34.17
N PHE A 712 -83.91 9.21 -33.12
CA PHE A 712 -83.27 9.56 -31.86
C PHE A 712 -83.70 8.57 -30.77
N GLY A 713 -82.77 8.19 -29.90
CA GLY A 713 -83.11 7.46 -28.67
C GLY A 713 -83.94 8.32 -27.70
N GLU A 714 -84.32 7.75 -26.56
CA GLU A 714 -85.01 8.51 -25.52
C GLU A 714 -84.09 9.63 -24.96
N PRO A 715 -84.57 10.89 -24.85
CA PRO A 715 -83.79 11.97 -24.28
C PRO A 715 -83.43 11.72 -22.81
N SER A 716 -82.15 11.78 -22.48
CA SER A 716 -81.60 11.56 -21.14
C SER A 716 -80.68 12.71 -20.72
N ARG A 717 -80.60 12.97 -19.41
CA ARG A 717 -79.61 13.91 -18.84
C ARG A 717 -78.22 13.29 -18.70
N LEU A 718 -78.18 11.97 -18.59
CA LEU A 718 -76.95 11.19 -18.50
C LEU A 718 -76.65 10.53 -19.82
N ILE A 719 -75.42 10.72 -20.28
CA ILE A 719 -74.83 10.15 -21.47
C ILE A 719 -74.07 8.91 -21.05
N ARG A 720 -74.55 7.73 -21.46
CA ARG A 720 -73.94 6.44 -21.15
C ARG A 720 -73.53 5.75 -22.46
N PRO A 721 -72.30 5.96 -22.93
CA PRO A 721 -71.80 5.23 -24.08
C PRO A 721 -71.47 3.78 -23.69
N ASP A 722 -71.80 2.82 -24.55
CA ASP A 722 -71.30 1.44 -24.38
C ASP A 722 -69.85 1.30 -24.89
N ARG A 723 -69.46 2.13 -25.85
CA ARG A 723 -68.11 2.26 -26.40
C ARG A 723 -67.90 3.70 -26.85
N LEU A 724 -66.69 4.22 -26.62
CA LEU A 724 -66.21 5.44 -27.26
C LEU A 724 -65.09 5.05 -28.24
N PRO A 725 -65.23 5.40 -29.53
CA PRO A 725 -64.20 5.09 -30.53
C PRO A 725 -62.97 5.99 -30.36
N ASP A 726 -61.86 5.57 -30.97
CA ASP A 726 -60.66 6.38 -31.15
C ASP A 726 -60.92 7.62 -32.03
N GLN A 727 -60.08 8.65 -31.89
CA GLN A 727 -60.14 9.89 -32.66
C GLN A 727 -60.09 9.68 -34.18
N ASN A 728 -59.46 8.59 -34.65
CA ASN A 728 -59.32 8.28 -36.07
C ASN A 728 -60.57 7.61 -36.67
N ASP A 729 -61.46 7.06 -35.85
CA ASP A 729 -62.70 6.43 -36.28
C ASP A 729 -63.89 7.42 -36.14
N ARG A 730 -63.77 8.56 -36.83
CA ARG A 730 -64.77 9.64 -36.77
C ARG A 730 -66.12 9.26 -37.37
N THR A 731 -66.15 8.22 -38.20
CA THR A 731 -67.38 7.67 -38.79
C THR A 731 -68.25 6.94 -37.77
N GLU A 732 -67.65 6.43 -36.69
CA GLU A 732 -68.35 5.78 -35.56
C GLU A 732 -68.45 6.68 -34.32
N SER A 733 -68.08 7.98 -34.40
CA SER A 733 -68.10 8.87 -33.24
C SER A 733 -69.44 8.80 -32.53
N ALA A 734 -69.44 8.43 -31.25
CA ALA A 734 -70.67 8.34 -30.49
C ALA A 734 -71.30 9.74 -30.48
N THR A 735 -72.52 9.84 -31.00
CA THR A 735 -73.15 11.11 -31.33
C THR A 735 -74.45 11.25 -30.55
N TRP A 736 -74.65 12.42 -29.95
CA TRP A 736 -75.86 12.79 -29.24
C TRP A 736 -76.40 14.09 -29.81
N PHE A 737 -77.72 14.23 -29.79
CA PHE A 737 -78.43 15.38 -30.26
C PHE A 737 -79.16 16.05 -29.11
N LEU A 738 -78.90 17.33 -28.92
CA LEU A 738 -79.70 18.22 -28.08
C LEU A 738 -80.82 18.79 -28.96
N PRO A 739 -82.08 18.34 -28.77
CA PRO A 739 -83.17 18.73 -29.65
C PRO A 739 -83.52 20.22 -29.52
N PRO A 740 -84.06 20.84 -30.58
CA PRO A 740 -84.43 22.26 -30.57
C PRO A 740 -85.39 22.62 -29.43
N GLU A 741 -86.30 21.72 -29.07
CA GLU A 741 -87.25 21.90 -27.97
C GLU A 741 -86.55 22.11 -26.61
N GLU A 742 -85.46 21.38 -26.37
CA GLU A 742 -84.68 21.50 -25.15
C GLU A 742 -83.87 22.81 -25.15
N ILE A 743 -83.41 23.28 -26.32
CA ILE A 743 -82.75 24.59 -26.47
C ILE A 743 -83.75 25.73 -26.24
N MET A 744 -84.97 25.62 -26.78
CA MET A 744 -86.03 26.62 -26.60
C MET A 744 -86.50 26.77 -25.15
N ARG A 745 -86.33 25.73 -24.32
CA ARG A 745 -86.55 25.79 -22.86
C ARG A 745 -85.54 26.71 -22.16
N MET A 746 -84.35 26.89 -22.72
CA MET A 746 -83.27 27.67 -22.12
C MET A 746 -83.39 29.16 -22.48
N ARG A 747 -82.70 30.05 -21.76
CA ARG A 747 -82.61 31.47 -22.15
C ARG A 747 -81.56 31.67 -23.25
N PRO A 748 -81.69 32.67 -24.13
CA PRO A 748 -80.65 33.00 -25.09
C PRO A 748 -79.28 33.19 -24.44
N GLY A 749 -78.22 32.77 -25.15
CA GLY A 749 -76.82 32.98 -24.72
C GLY A 749 -76.29 31.99 -23.67
N GLN A 750 -76.67 30.71 -23.74
CA GLN A 750 -76.10 29.67 -22.87
C GLN A 750 -74.68 29.28 -23.26
N TRP A 751 -73.85 29.02 -22.26
CA TRP A 751 -72.60 28.27 -22.37
C TRP A 751 -72.87 26.80 -22.11
N PHE A 752 -72.17 25.90 -22.80
CA PHE A 752 -72.28 24.45 -22.64
C PHE A 752 -70.93 23.83 -22.30
N ARG A 753 -70.91 22.88 -21.36
CA ARG A 753 -69.72 22.09 -21.05
C ARG A 753 -70.08 20.66 -20.66
N LEU A 754 -69.32 19.72 -21.21
CA LEU A 754 -69.44 18.31 -20.88
C LEU A 754 -68.61 17.98 -19.64
N PHE A 755 -69.17 17.20 -18.71
CA PHE A 755 -68.51 16.73 -17.50
C PHE A 755 -68.62 15.21 -17.39
N ILE A 756 -67.59 14.60 -16.79
CA ILE A 756 -67.64 13.21 -16.33
C ILE A 756 -68.42 13.20 -15.02
N VAL A 757 -69.39 12.29 -14.91
CA VAL A 757 -70.15 12.04 -13.68
C VAL A 757 -69.74 10.68 -13.16
N ASP A 758 -68.92 10.66 -12.11
CA ASP A 758 -68.68 9.42 -11.37
C ASP A 758 -69.96 9.10 -10.60
N SER A 759 -70.77 8.20 -11.15
CA SER A 759 -71.92 7.68 -10.44
C SER A 759 -71.42 6.89 -9.24
N GLY A 760 -71.58 7.42 -8.03
CA GLY A 760 -71.46 6.68 -6.76
C GLY A 760 -72.55 5.59 -6.61
N MET A 761 -72.78 4.80 -7.67
CA MET A 761 -73.64 3.64 -7.65
C MET A 761 -72.84 2.45 -7.13
N PRO A 762 -73.33 1.69 -6.13
CA PRO A 762 -72.73 0.42 -5.77
C PRO A 762 -72.87 -0.51 -6.99
N GLY A 763 -71.76 -0.75 -7.69
CA GLY A 763 -71.70 -1.58 -8.91
C GLY A 763 -71.31 -0.84 -10.20
N GLY A 764 -71.20 0.49 -10.21
CA GLY A 764 -70.56 1.24 -11.30
C GLY A 764 -69.06 1.32 -11.02
N GLY A 765 -68.27 0.48 -11.69
CA GLY A 765 -66.85 0.27 -11.40
C GLY A 765 -65.99 1.52 -11.56
N HIS A 766 -65.89 2.32 -10.50
CA HIS A 766 -64.70 3.11 -10.25
C HIS A 766 -63.63 2.13 -9.79
N ASP A 767 -62.76 1.73 -10.71
CA ASP A 767 -61.52 1.05 -10.36
C ASP A 767 -60.57 2.13 -9.79
N PRO A 768 -60.37 2.20 -8.47
CA PRO A 768 -59.49 3.21 -7.87
C PRO A 768 -58.02 3.04 -8.31
N ASP A 769 -57.68 1.87 -8.86
CA ASP A 769 -56.37 1.51 -9.37
C ASP A 769 -56.26 1.63 -10.90
N GLY A 770 -57.37 1.95 -11.57
CA GLY A 770 -57.42 2.17 -13.02
C GLY A 770 -56.91 3.54 -13.48
N PRO A 771 -56.82 3.77 -14.81
CA PRO A 771 -56.35 5.03 -15.36
C PRO A 771 -57.29 6.18 -15.00
N ARG A 772 -56.69 7.33 -14.65
CA ARG A 772 -57.43 8.57 -14.39
C ARG A 772 -58.15 9.02 -15.66
N ARG A 773 -59.24 9.76 -15.52
CA ARG A 773 -60.12 10.13 -16.64
C ARG A 773 -60.31 11.64 -16.67
N ILE A 774 -60.16 12.26 -17.84
CA ILE A 774 -60.46 13.68 -18.06
C ILE A 774 -61.28 13.86 -19.32
N VAL A 775 -62.09 14.91 -19.37
CA VAL A 775 -62.84 15.31 -20.57
C VAL A 775 -62.48 16.74 -20.95
N THR A 776 -62.19 16.95 -22.23
CA THR A 776 -61.77 18.25 -22.78
C THR A 776 -62.46 18.51 -24.12
N ASP A 777 -62.66 19.79 -24.46
CA ASP A 777 -63.21 20.19 -25.75
C ASP A 777 -62.10 20.30 -26.81
N VAL A 778 -62.48 20.24 -28.09
CA VAL A 778 -61.55 20.46 -29.24
C VAL A 778 -61.35 21.93 -29.62
N GLY A 779 -61.79 22.89 -28.79
CA GLY A 779 -61.51 24.31 -29.01
C GLY A 779 -62.20 24.94 -30.23
N ASN A 780 -63.35 24.41 -30.67
CA ASN A 780 -64.19 25.10 -31.66
C ASN A 780 -64.59 26.50 -31.12
N PRO A 781 -64.74 27.55 -31.95
CA PRO A 781 -65.38 28.79 -31.48
C PRO A 781 -66.71 28.38 -30.87
N MET A 782 -66.82 28.57 -29.55
CA MET A 782 -67.84 27.95 -28.71
C MET A 782 -69.22 28.05 -29.36
N PRO A 783 -70.10 27.05 -29.22
CA PRO A 783 -71.48 27.16 -29.68
C PRO A 783 -72.23 28.09 -28.73
N PHE A 784 -71.87 29.37 -28.75
CA PHE A 784 -72.77 30.44 -28.36
C PHE A 784 -73.96 30.31 -29.30
N VAL A 785 -75.06 29.79 -28.76
CA VAL A 785 -76.31 29.75 -29.51
C VAL A 785 -76.76 31.20 -29.65
N HIS A 786 -76.64 31.72 -30.86
CA HIS A 786 -77.01 33.10 -31.17
C HIS A 786 -78.52 33.30 -30.90
N PRO A 787 -78.96 34.48 -30.40
CA PRO A 787 -80.37 34.76 -30.10
C PRO A 787 -81.35 34.48 -31.27
N SER A 788 -80.85 34.39 -32.51
CA SER A 788 -81.62 34.04 -33.71
C SER A 788 -82.16 32.61 -33.71
N MET A 789 -81.66 31.69 -32.87
CA MET A 789 -82.27 30.36 -32.71
C MET A 789 -83.51 30.36 -31.80
N TRP A 790 -83.75 31.43 -31.04
CA TRP A 790 -84.92 31.57 -30.17
C TRP A 790 -86.14 32.19 -30.88
N GLY A 791 -86.09 32.38 -32.21
CA GLY A 791 -87.18 33.02 -32.94
C GLY A 791 -87.28 32.68 -34.42
N ALA A 792 -88.26 31.85 -34.75
CA ALA A 792 -89.26 32.13 -35.78
C ALA A 792 -90.55 31.41 -35.36
N ARG A 793 -91.64 32.16 -35.21
CA ARG A 793 -92.99 31.59 -35.24
C ARG A 793 -93.32 31.15 -36.65
#